data_AF-A0A927UD15-F1
#
_entry.id   AF-A0A927UD15-F1
#
_cell.length_a   1.000
_cell.length_b   1.000
_cell.length_c   1.000
_cell.angle_alpha   90.00
_cell.angle_beta   90.00
_cell.angle_gamma   90.00
#
_symmetry.space_group_name_H-M   'P 1'
#
loop_
_entity.id
_entity.type
_entity.pdbx_description
1 polymer ?
#
loop_
_entity_poly.entity_id
_entity_poly.type
_entity_poly.pdbx_seq_one_letter_code
_entity_poly.pdbx_strand_id
1 'polypeptide(L)'
;MQMFKKMIIITLFLILTSSLCGCNKEDDNSSNYSQPKLEKMPGKAFEGKNINLSDINGEISFYCVKKDKLFVMTYIAQNGTYQIYSCDLDGNNSVCAVSDINEKYISAFHANVDGKLLYLAVNTVEDKNIYELVKLDLDGNEKNRCDVSSCFKNIDNTNEELLAERFKGNYEINELAGIILREDGSAVVGIDKNVYVYDETLSNEKKIDVPQNELADIALIKNGDIVCVTDELDSDMVNINTYILNMENMTWSDAIDIRIGEAGGIDVVMDGEEYDFYYESRAGINGYSVEKDEADVLLNRFKSYIGNDELEGLQAGVGNTFIGNSKEYNEQHCNFEIVSWKEADPDADKGKTIITLGVPFSTCTPSAVTKFNRNHPDCKIQIVDYSEMDEERVLADVMTGKMPDIISVGCLPISVRQCARKGLIEELTPYYEKDTKYNVEDLLPEVYEAEMEDGGLYYVASSFCISTLLARTQDVGKSSGWTVKDLQSVMKKKGDGVELIDSKELRIYYLDMLLSNTVSDYVDWDNGVCNFDSDEFKYLMELSYSQGTKEEKILTDSEFDEMYNTMYSRFHDGEYLLFDENEISLHMLQFEREVLGMPLNYIGYPNKSSEGSYFEFEDMYAMSAKSDNKELAWQFLRELLSEEYQINKVRDDDFRMPVMKSSFEEHMKALTTSTTYIDVLGEIVKPQEEYDFSWGVYGDKMGVPKEEDVNKYMEILHRTKHAKTYETAILNIVYEEAQDYFTDKKKLNKTIDVIQNRVTTYINEQK
;
A
#
# COMPACT_ATOMS: atom_id res chain seq x y z
N MET A 1 -2.56 -11.18 14.98
CA MET A 1 -2.77 -10.39 16.23
C MET A 1 -1.47 -10.08 17.00
N GLN A 2 -0.34 -10.74 16.68
CA GLN A 2 1.00 -10.32 17.13
C GLN A 2 1.67 -9.28 16.19
N MET A 3 1.26 -9.16 14.92
CA MET A 3 1.74 -8.11 13.99
C MET A 3 1.36 -6.68 14.41
N PHE A 4 0.14 -6.44 14.90
CA PHE A 4 -0.28 -5.13 15.41
C PHE A 4 0.55 -4.68 16.63
N LYS A 5 1.06 -5.65 17.41
CA LYS A 5 2.01 -5.39 18.51
C LYS A 5 3.39 -4.98 17.99
N LYS A 6 3.80 -5.30 16.75
CA LYS A 6 5.11 -4.91 16.20
C LYS A 6 5.08 -3.57 15.45
N MET A 7 3.98 -3.24 14.77
CA MET A 7 3.91 -2.05 13.90
C MET A 7 3.86 -0.74 14.69
N ILE A 8 3.11 -0.71 15.81
CA ILE A 8 3.03 0.45 16.71
C ILE A 8 4.35 0.65 17.49
N ILE A 9 5.09 -0.45 17.75
CA ILE A 9 6.35 -0.42 18.50
C ILE A 9 7.51 0.14 17.65
N ILE A 10 7.53 -0.07 16.33
CA ILE A 10 8.62 0.41 15.46
C ILE A 10 8.66 1.94 15.37
N THR A 11 7.50 2.61 15.38
CA THR A 11 7.40 4.08 15.29
C THR A 11 7.94 4.80 16.53
N LEU A 12 7.80 4.20 17.72
CA LEU A 12 8.36 4.74 18.97
C LEU A 12 9.83 4.32 19.21
N PHE A 13 10.27 3.15 18.71
CA PHE A 13 11.65 2.68 18.90
C PHE A 13 12.68 3.41 18.02
N LEU A 14 12.26 3.89 16.85
CA LEU A 14 13.11 4.70 15.95
C LEU A 14 13.45 6.08 16.53
N ILE A 15 12.58 6.66 17.37
CA ILE A 15 12.81 7.98 17.99
C ILE A 15 13.75 7.91 19.21
N LEU A 16 13.92 6.74 19.83
CA LEU A 16 14.66 6.59 21.11
C LEU A 16 16.07 5.98 21.01
N THR A 17 16.50 5.49 19.83
CA THR A 17 17.79 4.78 19.72
C THR A 17 18.94 5.61 19.11
N SER A 18 18.72 6.85 18.67
CA SER A 18 19.78 7.71 18.12
C SER A 18 20.72 8.33 19.16
N SER A 19 20.54 8.09 20.47
CA SER A 19 21.32 8.77 21.52
C SER A 19 22.13 7.88 22.48
N LEU A 20 22.49 6.64 22.15
CA LEU A 20 23.37 5.81 23.00
C LEU A 20 24.33 4.90 22.21
N CYS A 21 25.33 5.48 21.55
CA CYS A 21 26.55 4.73 21.18
C CYS A 21 27.53 4.71 22.38
N GLY A 22 27.72 3.54 22.98
CA GLY A 22 28.68 3.33 24.05
C GLY A 22 29.05 1.86 24.23
N CYS A 23 29.93 1.36 23.37
CA CYS A 23 30.80 0.19 23.54
C CYS A 23 30.34 -0.92 24.52
N ASN A 24 29.78 -2.01 24.00
CA ASN A 24 30.16 -3.36 24.43
C ASN A 24 29.79 -4.39 23.35
N LYS A 25 30.75 -5.29 23.09
CA LYS A 25 30.52 -6.51 22.32
C LYS A 25 29.79 -7.50 23.22
N GLU A 26 28.61 -7.93 22.82
CA GLU A 26 28.12 -9.29 23.06
C GLU A 26 26.92 -9.56 22.15
N ASP A 27 26.89 -10.76 21.59
CA ASP A 27 25.94 -11.24 20.59
C ASP A 27 24.51 -11.25 21.16
N ASP A 28 23.58 -10.53 20.54
CA ASP A 28 22.15 -10.70 20.78
C ASP A 28 21.38 -10.72 19.46
N ASN A 29 20.70 -11.85 19.22
CA ASN A 29 19.83 -12.12 18.10
C ASN A 29 18.51 -11.36 18.28
N SER A 30 18.50 -10.06 17.98
CA SER A 30 17.29 -9.33 17.62
C SER A 30 17.42 -8.81 16.20
N SER A 31 16.42 -9.14 15.38
CA SER A 31 16.34 -8.89 13.95
C SER A 31 16.22 -7.40 13.63
N ASN A 32 17.35 -6.69 13.62
CA ASN A 32 17.50 -5.48 12.83
C ASN A 32 17.77 -5.91 11.38
N TYR A 33 16.71 -6.04 10.58
CA TYR A 33 16.85 -6.20 9.13
C TYR A 33 17.29 -4.87 8.51
N SER A 34 18.57 -4.53 8.62
CA SER A 34 19.17 -3.55 7.71
C SER A 34 19.17 -4.17 6.31
N GLN A 35 18.31 -3.70 5.40
CA GLN A 35 18.29 -4.20 4.04
C GLN A 35 19.64 -3.90 3.37
N PRO A 36 20.30 -4.87 2.72
CA PRO A 36 21.57 -4.61 2.07
C PRO A 36 21.39 -3.53 0.99
N LYS A 37 22.31 -2.56 0.94
CA LYS A 37 22.36 -1.53 -0.13
C LYS A 37 21.97 -2.09 -1.49
N LEU A 38 21.17 -1.35 -2.26
CA LEU A 38 20.68 -1.73 -3.59
C LEU A 38 21.78 -2.35 -4.48
N GLU A 39 22.99 -1.76 -4.50
CA GLU A 39 24.14 -2.25 -5.27
C GLU A 39 24.64 -3.65 -4.88
N LYS A 40 24.42 -4.05 -3.62
CA LYS A 40 24.82 -5.35 -3.05
C LYS A 40 23.72 -6.39 -3.08
N MET A 41 22.49 -6.01 -3.43
CA MET A 41 21.40 -6.96 -3.57
C MET A 41 21.69 -7.94 -4.72
N PRO A 42 21.36 -9.24 -4.59
CA PRO A 42 21.52 -10.23 -5.66
C PRO A 42 20.55 -9.96 -6.81
N GLY A 43 20.81 -10.54 -7.98
CA GLY A 43 20.01 -10.33 -9.19
C GLY A 43 20.33 -9.04 -9.95
N LYS A 44 19.68 -8.88 -11.10
CA LYS A 44 19.92 -7.81 -12.07
C LYS A 44 18.76 -6.83 -12.15
N ALA A 45 19.03 -5.64 -12.66
CA ALA A 45 17.99 -4.68 -13.02
C ALA A 45 17.31 -5.11 -14.32
N PHE A 46 16.01 -4.91 -14.39
CA PHE A 46 15.18 -5.13 -15.57
C PHE A 46 14.46 -3.82 -15.92
N GLU A 47 14.21 -3.61 -17.21
CA GLU A 47 13.41 -2.49 -17.70
C GLU A 47 12.13 -3.03 -18.34
N GLY A 48 10.99 -2.46 -17.92
CA GLY A 48 9.67 -2.78 -18.42
C GLY A 48 9.32 -1.93 -19.63
N LYS A 49 8.71 -2.54 -20.64
CA LYS A 49 8.15 -1.85 -21.81
C LYS A 49 6.72 -2.31 -22.04
N ASN A 50 5.80 -1.37 -22.13
CA ASN A 50 4.42 -1.65 -22.53
C ASN A 50 4.41 -2.31 -23.92
N ILE A 51 3.72 -3.44 -24.00
CA ILE A 51 3.51 -4.17 -25.24
C ILE A 51 2.44 -3.43 -26.04
N ASN A 52 2.75 -3.11 -27.30
CA ASN A 52 1.77 -2.44 -28.15
C ASN A 52 0.76 -3.47 -28.68
N LEU A 53 -0.46 -3.41 -28.16
CA LEU A 53 -1.57 -4.27 -28.55
C LEU A 53 -2.67 -3.49 -29.30
N SER A 54 -2.32 -2.39 -29.98
CA SER A 54 -3.30 -1.52 -30.67
C SER A 54 -4.13 -2.21 -31.76
N ASP A 55 -3.63 -3.33 -32.29
CA ASP A 55 -4.30 -4.13 -33.33
C ASP A 55 -5.25 -5.20 -32.75
N ILE A 56 -5.32 -5.32 -31.42
CA ILE A 56 -6.23 -6.21 -30.70
C ILE A 56 -7.55 -5.48 -30.44
N ASN A 57 -8.66 -6.18 -30.67
CA ASN A 57 -9.99 -5.69 -30.34
C ASN A 57 -10.45 -6.26 -28.99
N GLY A 58 -11.11 -5.45 -28.17
CA GLY A 58 -11.64 -5.86 -26.87
C GLY A 58 -10.76 -5.50 -25.67
N GLU A 59 -11.31 -5.76 -24.50
CA GLU A 59 -10.63 -5.62 -23.21
C GLU A 59 -9.82 -6.90 -22.96
N ILE A 60 -8.59 -6.79 -22.44
CA ILE A 60 -7.75 -7.97 -22.18
C ILE A 60 -8.32 -8.75 -21.00
N SER A 61 -8.52 -10.06 -21.14
CA SER A 61 -9.09 -10.91 -20.09
C SER A 61 -8.07 -11.88 -19.50
N PHE A 62 -7.25 -12.50 -20.34
CA PHE A 62 -6.17 -13.40 -19.93
C PHE A 62 -5.00 -13.28 -20.91
N TYR A 63 -3.82 -13.70 -20.47
CA TYR A 63 -2.73 -13.96 -21.39
C TYR A 63 -1.92 -15.17 -20.96
N CYS A 64 -1.18 -15.73 -21.92
CA CYS A 64 -0.28 -16.83 -21.67
C CYS A 64 0.98 -16.66 -22.53
N VAL A 65 2.14 -16.88 -21.93
CA VAL A 65 3.43 -16.90 -22.61
C VAL A 65 3.84 -18.35 -22.83
N LYS A 66 4.25 -18.66 -24.06
CA LYS A 66 4.90 -19.93 -24.39
C LYS A 66 6.07 -19.65 -25.32
N LYS A 67 7.29 -19.90 -24.84
CA LYS A 67 8.53 -19.58 -25.56
C LYS A 67 8.59 -18.12 -26.01
N ASP A 68 8.52 -17.88 -27.32
CA ASP A 68 8.62 -16.58 -27.98
C ASP A 68 7.25 -16.00 -28.39
N LYS A 69 6.15 -16.64 -27.96
CA LYS A 69 4.78 -16.25 -28.28
C LYS A 69 4.00 -15.81 -27.05
N LEU A 70 3.25 -14.72 -27.23
CA LEU A 70 2.25 -14.21 -26.31
C LEU A 70 0.86 -14.47 -26.89
N PHE A 71 0.03 -15.18 -26.15
CA PHE A 71 -1.37 -15.38 -26.44
C PHE A 71 -2.19 -14.44 -25.55
N VAL A 72 -3.09 -13.66 -26.14
CA VAL A 72 -3.92 -12.69 -25.43
C VAL A 72 -5.38 -13.00 -25.71
N MET A 73 -6.14 -13.34 -24.67
CA MET A 73 -7.59 -13.47 -24.75
C MET A 73 -8.22 -12.12 -24.43
N THR A 74 -9.18 -11.67 -25.25
CA THR A 74 -9.91 -10.43 -25.04
C THR A 74 -11.41 -10.64 -25.03
N TYR A 75 -12.13 -9.81 -24.26
CA TYR A 75 -13.57 -9.77 -24.19
C TYR A 75 -14.16 -8.62 -25.00
N ILE A 76 -15.17 -8.91 -25.82
CA ILE A 76 -15.89 -7.95 -26.66
C ILE A 76 -17.26 -7.66 -26.02
N ALA A 77 -17.33 -6.63 -25.19
CA ALA A 77 -18.55 -6.27 -24.45
C ALA A 77 -19.78 -6.02 -25.34
N GLN A 78 -19.60 -5.57 -26.58
CA GLN A 78 -20.68 -5.28 -27.53
C GLN A 78 -21.48 -6.53 -27.91
N ASN A 79 -20.80 -7.68 -27.99
CA ASN A 79 -21.37 -8.94 -28.46
C ASN A 79 -21.36 -10.04 -27.38
N GLY A 80 -20.67 -9.83 -26.26
CA GLY A 80 -20.53 -10.80 -25.18
C GLY A 80 -19.71 -12.02 -25.57
N THR A 81 -18.64 -11.84 -26.36
CA THR A 81 -17.81 -12.91 -26.93
C THR A 81 -16.35 -12.68 -26.63
N TYR A 82 -15.53 -13.74 -26.66
CA TYR A 82 -14.08 -13.63 -26.54
C TYR A 82 -13.38 -13.86 -27.87
N GLN A 83 -12.20 -13.26 -27.98
CA GLN A 83 -11.26 -13.46 -29.05
C GLN A 83 -9.91 -13.85 -28.47
N ILE A 84 -9.10 -14.58 -29.25
CA ILE A 84 -7.73 -14.92 -28.86
C ILE A 84 -6.80 -14.45 -29.95
N TYR A 85 -5.78 -13.71 -29.55
CA TYR A 85 -4.72 -13.20 -30.39
C TYR A 85 -3.41 -13.90 -30.06
N SER A 86 -2.56 -14.09 -31.06
CA SER A 86 -1.17 -14.52 -30.88
C SER A 86 -0.25 -13.45 -31.47
N CYS A 87 0.79 -13.08 -30.72
CA CYS A 87 1.79 -12.10 -31.13
C CYS A 87 3.18 -12.51 -30.60
N ASP A 88 4.21 -11.80 -31.05
CA ASP A 88 5.55 -11.93 -30.47
C ASP A 88 5.60 -11.26 -29.08
N LEU A 89 6.60 -11.56 -28.26
CA LEU A 89 6.71 -11.01 -26.89
C LEU A 89 6.84 -9.47 -26.80
N ASP A 90 7.03 -8.79 -27.92
CA ASP A 90 7.04 -7.32 -28.00
C ASP A 90 5.74 -6.72 -28.59
N GLY A 91 4.73 -7.57 -28.85
CA GLY A 91 3.41 -7.20 -29.37
C GLY A 91 3.34 -7.15 -30.89
N ASN A 92 4.46 -7.32 -31.59
CA ASN A 92 4.47 -7.31 -33.03
C ASN A 92 3.81 -8.57 -33.62
N ASN A 93 3.44 -8.47 -34.90
CA ASN A 93 2.88 -9.58 -35.68
C ASN A 93 1.62 -10.19 -35.06
N SER A 94 0.76 -9.37 -34.46
CA SER A 94 -0.51 -9.81 -33.88
C SER A 94 -1.43 -10.43 -34.94
N VAL A 95 -1.96 -11.61 -34.64
CA VAL A 95 -2.93 -12.35 -35.45
C VAL A 95 -4.07 -12.80 -34.55
N CYS A 96 -5.31 -12.48 -34.93
CA CYS A 96 -6.50 -13.06 -34.30
C CYS A 96 -6.58 -14.55 -34.67
N ALA A 97 -6.22 -15.42 -33.73
CA ALA A 97 -6.21 -16.88 -33.88
C ALA A 97 -7.63 -17.45 -33.74
N VAL A 98 -8.46 -16.85 -32.87
CA VAL A 98 -9.84 -17.27 -32.63
C VAL A 98 -10.74 -16.03 -32.55
N SER A 99 -11.77 -15.97 -33.39
CA SER A 99 -12.58 -14.76 -33.55
C SER A 99 -13.89 -14.74 -32.76
N ASP A 100 -14.42 -15.89 -32.35
CA ASP A 100 -15.77 -16.00 -31.78
C ASP A 100 -15.90 -17.15 -30.75
N ILE A 101 -15.44 -16.91 -29.52
CA ILE A 101 -15.73 -17.81 -28.38
C ILE A 101 -17.01 -17.33 -27.70
N ASN A 102 -18.03 -18.17 -27.72
CA ASN A 102 -19.37 -17.88 -27.19
C ASN A 102 -19.60 -18.55 -25.83
N GLU A 103 -18.70 -18.31 -24.88
CA GLU A 103 -18.87 -18.75 -23.50
C GLU A 103 -19.48 -17.61 -22.67
N LYS A 104 -20.24 -17.96 -21.63
CA LYS A 104 -20.78 -16.94 -20.73
C LYS A 104 -19.69 -16.38 -19.83
N TYR A 105 -18.83 -17.26 -19.31
CA TYR A 105 -17.68 -16.92 -18.48
C TYR A 105 -16.52 -17.91 -18.73
N ILE A 106 -15.28 -17.42 -18.61
CA ILE A 106 -14.06 -18.22 -18.68
C ILE A 106 -13.27 -17.98 -17.39
N SER A 107 -12.84 -19.04 -16.71
CA SER A 107 -12.16 -18.95 -15.42
C SER A 107 -10.64 -18.99 -15.54
N ALA A 108 -10.12 -19.72 -16.52
CA ALA A 108 -8.69 -19.87 -16.72
C ALA A 108 -8.39 -20.15 -18.19
N PHE A 109 -7.18 -19.80 -18.62
CA PHE A 109 -6.72 -19.92 -20.00
C PHE A 109 -5.24 -20.34 -20.04
N HIS A 110 -4.90 -21.31 -20.89
CA HIS A 110 -3.54 -21.78 -21.09
C HIS A 110 -3.30 -22.20 -22.55
N ALA A 111 -2.13 -21.89 -23.09
CA ALA A 111 -1.68 -22.36 -24.41
C ALA A 111 -0.53 -23.37 -24.25
N ASN A 112 -0.31 -24.27 -25.19
CA ASN A 112 0.93 -25.07 -25.21
C ASN A 112 1.94 -24.53 -26.23
N VAL A 113 3.14 -25.10 -26.28
CA VAL A 113 4.23 -24.68 -27.18
C VAL A 113 3.91 -24.83 -28.67
N ASP A 114 2.91 -25.66 -29.01
CA ASP A 114 2.42 -25.83 -30.39
C ASP A 114 1.27 -24.85 -30.71
N GLY A 115 0.88 -24.00 -29.76
CA GLY A 115 -0.23 -23.04 -29.87
C GLY A 115 -1.63 -23.65 -29.80
N LYS A 116 -1.77 -24.91 -29.37
CA LYS A 116 -3.08 -25.45 -28.96
C LYS A 116 -3.53 -24.74 -27.68
N LEU A 117 -4.83 -24.57 -27.53
CA LEU A 117 -5.41 -23.74 -26.46
C LEU A 117 -6.29 -24.60 -25.55
N LEU A 118 -6.30 -24.25 -24.27
CA LEU A 118 -7.15 -24.81 -23.23
C LEU A 118 -7.76 -23.65 -22.44
N TYR A 119 -9.05 -23.71 -22.18
CA TYR A 119 -9.69 -22.81 -21.23
C TYR A 119 -10.73 -23.55 -20.38
N LEU A 120 -11.05 -22.98 -19.22
CA LEU A 120 -12.08 -23.47 -18.31
C LEU A 120 -13.33 -22.60 -18.46
N ALA A 121 -14.38 -23.11 -19.10
CA ALA A 121 -15.67 -22.45 -19.21
C ALA A 121 -16.47 -22.63 -17.91
N VAL A 122 -17.21 -21.59 -17.52
CA VAL A 122 -18.13 -21.64 -16.38
C VAL A 122 -19.53 -21.27 -16.83
N ASN A 123 -20.46 -22.19 -16.64
CA ASN A 123 -21.86 -22.05 -17.02
C ASN A 123 -22.76 -22.31 -15.81
N THR A 124 -23.77 -21.47 -15.58
CA THR A 124 -24.71 -21.64 -14.47
C THR A 124 -26.01 -22.26 -14.96
N VAL A 125 -26.41 -23.40 -14.36
CA VAL A 125 -27.66 -24.12 -14.67
C VAL A 125 -28.36 -24.49 -13.37
N GLU A 126 -29.61 -24.03 -13.17
CA GLU A 126 -30.41 -24.30 -11.97
C GLU A 126 -29.63 -24.00 -10.66
N ASP A 127 -29.04 -22.81 -10.59
CA ASP A 127 -28.29 -22.28 -9.44
C ASP A 127 -27.06 -23.13 -9.06
N LYS A 128 -26.51 -23.86 -10.05
CA LYS A 128 -25.26 -24.60 -9.92
C LYS A 128 -24.31 -24.25 -11.05
N ASN A 129 -23.04 -24.07 -10.70
CA ASN A 129 -21.99 -23.87 -11.68
C ASN A 129 -21.56 -25.22 -12.26
N ILE A 130 -21.48 -25.24 -13.58
CA ILE A 130 -20.93 -26.31 -14.40
C ILE A 130 -19.59 -25.79 -14.93
N TYR A 131 -18.54 -26.55 -14.66
CA TYR A 131 -17.17 -26.24 -15.05
C TYR A 131 -16.76 -27.17 -16.18
N GLU A 132 -16.35 -26.62 -17.33
CA GLU A 132 -16.00 -27.41 -18.50
C GLU A 132 -14.61 -27.05 -19.04
N LEU A 133 -13.72 -28.03 -19.15
CA LEU A 133 -12.46 -27.87 -19.89
C LEU A 133 -12.74 -27.93 -21.38
N VAL A 134 -12.25 -26.95 -22.14
CA VAL A 134 -12.40 -26.88 -23.59
C VAL A 134 -11.03 -26.75 -24.27
N LYS A 135 -10.74 -27.65 -25.20
CA LYS A 135 -9.54 -27.61 -26.04
C LYS A 135 -9.85 -27.09 -27.44
N LEU A 136 -9.06 -26.13 -27.90
CA LEU A 136 -9.09 -25.63 -29.28
C LEU A 136 -7.79 -25.99 -30.02
N ASP A 137 -7.89 -26.19 -31.33
CA ASP A 137 -6.70 -26.18 -32.20
C ASP A 137 -6.24 -24.77 -32.57
N LEU A 138 -5.13 -24.70 -33.32
CA LEU A 138 -4.53 -23.47 -33.82
C LEU A 138 -5.45 -22.60 -34.70
N ASP A 139 -6.49 -23.20 -35.29
CA ASP A 139 -7.47 -22.51 -36.11
C ASP A 139 -8.71 -22.09 -35.28
N GLY A 140 -8.67 -22.27 -33.95
CA GLY A 140 -9.75 -21.94 -33.03
C GLY A 140 -10.90 -22.93 -33.01
N ASN A 141 -10.77 -24.11 -33.61
CA ASN A 141 -11.83 -25.10 -33.63
C ASN A 141 -11.82 -25.94 -32.34
N GLU A 142 -12.99 -26.06 -31.71
CA GLU A 142 -13.20 -26.96 -30.57
C GLU A 142 -12.91 -28.41 -30.97
N LYS A 143 -12.04 -29.07 -30.20
CA LYS A 143 -11.69 -30.49 -30.37
C LYS A 143 -12.30 -31.37 -29.29
N ASN A 144 -12.25 -30.91 -28.05
CA ASN A 144 -12.69 -31.67 -26.90
C ASN A 144 -13.32 -30.72 -25.87
N ARG A 145 -14.39 -31.19 -25.24
CA ARG A 145 -15.05 -30.56 -24.09
C ARG A 145 -15.30 -31.62 -23.03
N CYS A 146 -15.03 -31.29 -21.78
CA CYS A 146 -15.22 -32.22 -20.66
C CYS A 146 -15.77 -31.49 -19.43
N ASP A 147 -16.86 -32.01 -18.88
CA ASP A 147 -17.43 -31.55 -17.61
C ASP A 147 -16.52 -32.00 -16.47
N VAL A 148 -15.87 -31.04 -15.83
CA VAL A 148 -14.95 -31.21 -14.69
C VAL A 148 -15.57 -30.73 -13.38
N SER A 149 -16.88 -30.44 -13.35
CA SER A 149 -17.59 -29.96 -12.15
C SER A 149 -17.41 -30.86 -10.94
N SER A 150 -17.08 -32.13 -11.17
CA SER A 150 -16.82 -33.08 -10.10
C SER A 150 -15.57 -32.78 -9.25
N CYS A 151 -14.63 -32.00 -9.79
CA CYS A 151 -13.43 -31.54 -9.08
C CYS A 151 -13.75 -30.41 -8.09
N PHE A 152 -14.87 -29.69 -8.28
CA PHE A 152 -15.27 -28.48 -7.55
C PHE A 152 -16.32 -28.74 -6.45
N LYS A 153 -16.54 -30.02 -6.08
CA LYS A 153 -17.70 -30.47 -5.27
C LYS A 153 -17.74 -30.00 -3.81
N ASN A 154 -16.66 -29.44 -3.27
CA ASN A 154 -16.58 -28.94 -1.89
C ASN A 154 -16.78 -27.43 -1.76
N ILE A 155 -16.91 -26.71 -2.89
CA ILE A 155 -17.13 -25.27 -2.89
C ILE A 155 -18.62 -25.01 -2.56
N ASP A 156 -18.89 -24.23 -1.52
CA ASP A 156 -20.25 -23.90 -1.07
C ASP A 156 -20.93 -23.00 -2.11
N ASN A 157 -21.58 -23.62 -3.10
CA ASN A 157 -22.22 -22.96 -4.25
C ASN A 157 -23.55 -22.26 -3.90
N THR A 158 -23.76 -21.83 -2.65
CA THR A 158 -25.07 -21.33 -2.17
C THR A 158 -25.22 -19.80 -2.21
N ASN A 159 -24.16 -19.04 -2.48
CA ASN A 159 -24.24 -17.58 -2.65
C ASN A 159 -24.11 -17.19 -4.13
N GLU A 160 -25.24 -17.02 -4.82
CA GLU A 160 -25.29 -16.46 -6.18
C GLU A 160 -24.66 -15.05 -6.26
N GLU A 161 -24.66 -14.28 -5.16
CA GLU A 161 -24.12 -12.91 -5.14
C GLU A 161 -22.58 -12.84 -5.07
N LEU A 162 -21.90 -13.82 -4.45
CA LEU A 162 -20.42 -13.82 -4.36
C LEU A 162 -19.73 -14.46 -5.56
N LEU A 163 -20.48 -15.23 -6.35
CA LEU A 163 -19.91 -16.09 -7.39
C LEU A 163 -20.29 -15.65 -8.82
N ALA A 164 -21.34 -14.84 -9.02
CA ALA A 164 -21.78 -14.42 -10.36
C ALA A 164 -21.50 -12.94 -10.69
N GLU A 165 -20.95 -12.16 -9.76
CA GLU A 165 -20.89 -10.70 -9.88
C GLU A 165 -19.51 -10.10 -10.14
N ARG A 166 -18.45 -10.91 -10.33
CA ARG A 166 -17.10 -10.33 -10.43
C ARG A 166 -16.57 -10.04 -11.82
N PHE A 167 -17.08 -10.60 -12.93
CA PHE A 167 -16.60 -10.12 -14.23
C PHE A 167 -17.61 -10.27 -15.35
N LYS A 168 -17.63 -9.30 -16.26
CA LYS A 168 -18.13 -9.48 -17.61
C LYS A 168 -17.13 -10.34 -18.39
N GLY A 169 -16.95 -11.59 -17.96
CA GLY A 169 -16.30 -12.63 -18.74
C GLY A 169 -15.20 -13.44 -18.05
N ASN A 170 -14.68 -13.03 -16.90
CA ASN A 170 -13.81 -13.89 -16.09
C ASN A 170 -14.58 -14.53 -14.92
N TYR A 171 -14.16 -15.70 -14.45
CA TYR A 171 -14.81 -16.35 -13.29
C TYR A 171 -13.72 -16.87 -12.38
N GLU A 172 -13.44 -16.21 -11.27
CA GLU A 172 -12.48 -16.74 -10.32
C GLU A 172 -13.11 -17.84 -9.48
N ILE A 173 -12.36 -18.91 -9.30
CA ILE A 173 -12.79 -20.06 -8.51
C ILE A 173 -11.84 -20.14 -7.32
N ASN A 174 -12.34 -19.78 -6.14
CA ASN A 174 -11.63 -20.06 -4.88
C ASN A 174 -11.20 -21.54 -4.89
N GLU A 175 -9.93 -21.80 -4.59
CA GLU A 175 -9.26 -23.11 -4.59
C GLU A 175 -8.72 -23.61 -5.95
N LEU A 176 -8.97 -22.94 -7.09
CA LEU A 176 -8.33 -23.29 -8.36
C LEU A 176 -6.88 -22.79 -8.39
N ALA A 177 -5.92 -23.71 -8.30
CA ALA A 177 -4.50 -23.40 -8.41
C ALA A 177 -3.99 -23.22 -9.85
N GLY A 178 -4.76 -23.68 -10.85
CA GLY A 178 -4.44 -23.43 -12.26
C GLY A 178 -4.83 -24.56 -13.21
N ILE A 179 -4.69 -24.29 -14.51
CA ILE A 179 -4.85 -25.27 -15.59
C ILE A 179 -3.63 -25.28 -16.51
N ILE A 180 -3.20 -26.45 -16.95
CA ILE A 180 -2.03 -26.61 -17.83
C ILE A 180 -2.39 -27.51 -19.01
N LEU A 181 -2.02 -27.08 -20.22
CA LEU A 181 -2.04 -27.90 -21.43
C LEU A 181 -0.62 -28.32 -21.79
N ARG A 182 -0.34 -29.62 -21.73
CA ARG A 182 0.99 -30.19 -22.00
C ARG A 182 1.23 -30.38 -23.51
N GLU A 183 2.50 -30.57 -23.88
CA GLU A 183 2.92 -30.79 -25.28
C GLU A 183 2.31 -32.08 -25.88
N ASP A 184 2.20 -33.14 -25.08
CA ASP A 184 1.53 -34.39 -25.47
C ASP A 184 0.00 -34.26 -25.59
N GLY A 185 -0.54 -33.06 -25.36
CA GLY A 185 -1.96 -32.75 -25.43
C GLY A 185 -2.74 -33.13 -24.17
N SER A 186 -2.15 -33.76 -23.16
CA SER A 186 -2.81 -33.97 -21.86
C SER A 186 -3.08 -32.63 -21.15
N ALA A 187 -4.13 -32.59 -20.33
CA ALA A 187 -4.49 -31.41 -19.55
C ALA A 187 -4.37 -31.71 -18.06
N VAL A 188 -3.95 -30.72 -17.28
CA VAL A 188 -3.82 -30.80 -15.83
C VAL A 188 -4.69 -29.71 -15.20
N VAL A 189 -5.39 -30.05 -14.12
CA VAL A 189 -6.14 -29.11 -13.29
C VAL A 189 -5.69 -29.29 -11.85
N GLY A 190 -5.14 -28.24 -11.25
CA GLY A 190 -4.81 -28.19 -9.83
C GLY A 190 -5.94 -27.51 -9.07
N ILE A 191 -6.50 -28.20 -8.08
CA ILE A 191 -7.59 -27.65 -7.26
C ILE A 191 -7.61 -28.27 -5.87
N ASP A 192 -7.73 -27.44 -4.84
CA ASP A 192 -7.77 -27.85 -3.43
C ASP A 192 -6.58 -28.81 -3.14
N LYS A 193 -6.81 -30.03 -2.63
CA LYS A 193 -5.74 -31.00 -2.32
C LYS A 193 -5.39 -31.95 -3.46
N ASN A 194 -5.73 -31.60 -4.70
CA ASN A 194 -5.78 -32.57 -5.78
C ASN A 194 -5.23 -32.03 -7.10
N VAL A 195 -4.47 -32.88 -7.80
CA VAL A 195 -4.09 -32.69 -9.20
C VAL A 195 -4.86 -33.70 -10.05
N TYR A 196 -5.64 -33.20 -11.00
CA TYR A 196 -6.39 -33.98 -11.97
C TYR A 196 -5.67 -33.97 -13.32
N VAL A 197 -5.36 -35.16 -13.85
CA VAL A 197 -4.68 -35.33 -15.13
C VAL A 197 -5.62 -35.98 -16.12
N TYR A 198 -5.93 -35.26 -17.19
CA TYR A 198 -6.76 -35.69 -18.30
C TYR A 198 -5.89 -36.04 -19.50
N ASP A 199 -6.24 -37.10 -20.21
CA ASP A 199 -5.57 -37.46 -21.47
C ASP A 199 -5.83 -36.45 -22.61
N GLU A 200 -5.22 -36.70 -23.78
CA GLU A 200 -5.35 -35.83 -24.95
C GLU A 200 -6.83 -35.60 -25.33
N THR A 201 -7.69 -36.60 -25.16
CA THR A 201 -9.11 -36.53 -25.53
C THR A 201 -10.02 -36.00 -24.42
N LEU A 202 -9.48 -35.60 -23.27
CA LEU A 202 -10.23 -35.21 -22.07
C LEU A 202 -11.22 -36.29 -21.58
N SER A 203 -10.98 -37.56 -21.88
CA SER A 203 -11.93 -38.65 -21.62
C SER A 203 -11.51 -39.54 -20.45
N ASN A 204 -10.21 -39.64 -20.17
CA ASN A 204 -9.68 -40.41 -19.06
C ASN A 204 -9.03 -39.48 -18.05
N GLU A 205 -9.52 -39.54 -16.81
CA GLU A 205 -9.04 -38.75 -15.68
C GLU A 205 -8.24 -39.63 -14.72
N LYS A 206 -7.15 -39.08 -14.19
CA LYS A 206 -6.48 -39.58 -12.99
C LYS A 206 -6.46 -38.49 -11.95
N LYS A 207 -6.91 -38.82 -10.75
CA LYS A 207 -6.81 -37.97 -9.57
C LYS A 207 -5.55 -38.34 -8.77
N ILE A 208 -4.76 -37.35 -8.41
CA ILE A 208 -3.58 -37.49 -7.55
C ILE A 208 -3.78 -36.58 -6.35
N ASP A 209 -3.72 -37.15 -5.14
CA ASP A 209 -3.77 -36.36 -3.91
C ASP A 209 -2.39 -35.72 -3.66
N VAL A 210 -2.40 -34.44 -3.27
CA VAL A 210 -1.20 -33.63 -3.00
C VAL A 210 -0.62 -34.03 -1.63
N PRO A 211 0.72 -34.01 -1.43
CA PRO A 211 1.32 -34.59 -0.24
C PRO A 211 0.88 -33.93 1.08
N GLN A 212 0.74 -32.61 1.10
CA GLN A 212 0.36 -31.80 2.26
C GLN A 212 -0.40 -30.56 1.82
N ASN A 213 -1.26 -30.06 2.72
CA ASN A 213 -2.06 -28.83 2.59
C ASN A 213 -2.80 -28.67 1.25
N GLU A 214 -3.21 -27.45 0.94
CA GLU A 214 -3.99 -27.08 -0.25
C GLU A 214 -3.04 -26.53 -1.31
N LEU A 215 -3.40 -26.71 -2.59
CA LEU A 215 -2.63 -26.14 -3.69
C LEU A 215 -2.86 -24.63 -3.72
N ALA A 216 -1.75 -23.90 -3.71
CA ALA A 216 -1.75 -22.47 -4.00
C ALA A 216 -1.60 -22.23 -5.51
N ASP A 217 -0.67 -22.93 -6.15
CA ASP A 217 -0.29 -22.66 -7.54
C ASP A 217 0.36 -23.88 -8.23
N ILE A 218 0.29 -23.95 -9.55
CA ILE A 218 0.93 -24.98 -10.38
C ILE A 218 1.58 -24.40 -11.65
N ALA A 219 2.72 -24.95 -12.06
CA ALA A 219 3.38 -24.58 -13.32
C ALA A 219 4.01 -25.77 -14.04
N LEU A 220 4.25 -25.64 -15.35
CA LEU A 220 4.91 -26.64 -16.17
C LEU A 220 6.43 -26.52 -16.01
N ILE A 221 7.07 -27.60 -15.58
CA ILE A 221 8.53 -27.67 -15.53
C ILE A 221 9.08 -27.89 -16.94
N LYS A 222 10.29 -27.41 -17.22
CA LYS A 222 10.99 -27.54 -18.51
C LYS A 222 10.98 -28.94 -19.12
N ASN A 223 10.97 -30.00 -18.30
CA ASN A 223 10.95 -31.39 -18.75
C ASN A 223 9.54 -31.95 -19.03
N GLY A 224 8.48 -31.16 -18.79
CA GLY A 224 7.07 -31.53 -18.95
C GLY A 224 6.40 -32.13 -17.71
N ASP A 225 7.09 -32.18 -16.57
CA ASP A 225 6.51 -32.46 -15.25
C ASP A 225 5.80 -31.21 -14.68
N ILE A 226 5.12 -31.35 -13.54
CA ILE A 226 4.37 -30.25 -12.93
C ILE A 226 5.00 -29.89 -11.58
N VAL A 227 5.32 -28.60 -11.38
CA VAL A 227 5.66 -28.06 -10.06
C VAL A 227 4.35 -27.64 -9.39
N CYS A 228 4.22 -27.97 -8.11
CA CYS A 228 3.05 -27.67 -7.30
C CYS A 228 3.48 -26.98 -6.02
N VAL A 229 2.81 -25.88 -5.70
CA VAL A 229 3.03 -25.08 -4.49
C VAL A 229 1.86 -25.32 -3.55
N THR A 230 2.15 -25.52 -2.27
CA THR A 230 1.13 -25.70 -1.23
C THR A 230 1.37 -24.75 -0.08
N ASP A 231 0.31 -24.17 0.47
CA ASP A 231 0.38 -23.17 1.54
C ASP A 231 -0.01 -23.74 2.92
N GLU A 232 0.43 -23.11 4.00
CA GLU A 232 -0.19 -23.25 5.33
C GLU A 232 -0.51 -21.83 5.81
N LEU A 233 -1.79 -21.49 5.89
CA LEU A 233 -2.25 -20.20 6.40
C LEU A 233 -2.02 -20.14 7.91
N ASP A 234 -0.83 -19.67 8.34
CA ASP A 234 -0.65 -19.12 9.68
C ASP A 234 -0.33 -17.63 9.57
N SER A 235 -1.04 -16.82 10.37
CA SER A 235 -1.21 -15.37 10.20
C SER A 235 0.07 -14.53 10.27
N ASP A 236 1.22 -15.15 10.49
CA ASP A 236 2.51 -14.47 10.65
C ASP A 236 3.66 -15.10 9.81
N MET A 237 3.48 -16.24 9.14
CA MET A 237 4.51 -16.92 8.31
C MET A 237 3.85 -17.79 7.21
N VAL A 238 3.99 -17.43 5.92
CA VAL A 238 3.60 -18.34 4.82
C VAL A 238 4.67 -19.43 4.70
N ASN A 239 4.41 -20.61 5.26
CA ASN A 239 5.23 -21.79 4.97
C ASN A 239 4.80 -22.34 3.61
N ILE A 240 5.59 -22.04 2.58
CA ILE A 240 5.38 -22.60 1.25
C ILE A 240 6.16 -23.91 1.12
N ASN A 241 5.45 -25.01 0.86
CA ASN A 241 6.09 -26.25 0.42
C ASN A 241 5.93 -26.40 -1.10
N THR A 242 6.97 -26.91 -1.75
CA THR A 242 6.98 -27.12 -3.20
C THR A 242 7.28 -28.57 -3.53
N TYR A 243 6.56 -29.14 -4.49
CA TYR A 243 6.69 -30.53 -4.91
C TYR A 243 6.70 -30.63 -6.43
N ILE A 244 7.35 -31.66 -6.97
CA ILE A 244 7.29 -32.02 -8.38
C ILE A 244 6.46 -33.28 -8.54
N LEU A 245 5.39 -33.21 -9.34
CA LEU A 245 4.66 -34.37 -9.80
C LEU A 245 5.29 -34.89 -11.10
N ASN A 246 5.90 -36.07 -11.03
CA ASN A 246 6.42 -36.72 -12.23
C ASN A 246 5.25 -37.27 -13.07
N MET A 247 5.14 -36.79 -14.30
CA MET A 247 3.98 -37.08 -15.16
C MET A 247 4.06 -38.43 -15.86
N GLU A 248 5.23 -39.08 -15.89
CA GLU A 248 5.39 -40.43 -16.46
C GLU A 248 4.83 -41.50 -15.52
N ASN A 249 5.12 -41.38 -14.21
CA ASN A 249 4.78 -42.41 -13.22
C ASN A 249 3.77 -41.95 -12.15
N MET A 250 3.37 -40.68 -12.16
CA MET A 250 2.42 -40.07 -11.22
C MET A 250 2.88 -40.17 -9.75
N THR A 251 4.16 -39.90 -9.51
CA THR A 251 4.75 -39.88 -8.15
C THR A 251 5.32 -38.52 -7.82
N TRP A 252 5.27 -38.19 -6.52
CA TRP A 252 5.79 -36.93 -5.97
C TRP A 252 7.29 -37.04 -5.67
N SER A 253 8.01 -35.93 -5.88
CA SER A 253 9.36 -35.74 -5.35
C SER A 253 9.36 -35.60 -3.82
N ASP A 254 10.55 -35.58 -3.23
CA ASP A 254 10.73 -34.99 -1.89
C ASP A 254 10.38 -33.49 -1.96
N ALA A 255 10.05 -32.90 -0.79
CA ALA A 255 9.73 -31.47 -0.69
C ALA A 255 10.96 -30.62 -1.08
N ILE A 256 10.71 -29.61 -1.89
CA ILE A 256 11.66 -28.59 -2.31
C ILE A 256 11.44 -27.35 -1.44
N ASP A 257 12.53 -26.83 -0.86
CA ASP A 257 12.53 -25.60 -0.07
C ASP A 257 12.83 -24.41 -0.99
N ILE A 258 11.79 -23.67 -1.39
CA ILE A 258 11.94 -22.38 -2.07
C ILE A 258 11.68 -21.24 -1.09
N ARG A 259 12.59 -20.25 -1.07
CA ARG A 259 12.48 -19.11 -0.15
C ARG A 259 11.80 -17.94 -0.84
N ILE A 260 10.52 -17.74 -0.52
CA ILE A 260 9.72 -16.63 -1.05
C ILE A 260 9.82 -15.35 -0.19
N GLY A 261 10.00 -15.46 1.13
CA GLY A 261 10.03 -14.31 2.07
C GLY A 261 8.63 -13.89 2.56
N GLU A 262 8.56 -12.87 3.42
CA GLU A 262 7.29 -12.28 3.88
C GLU A 262 6.62 -11.52 2.72
N ALA A 263 5.37 -11.90 2.40
CA ALA A 263 4.53 -11.50 1.25
C ALA A 263 4.86 -12.24 -0.06
N GLY A 264 4.00 -13.20 -0.43
CA GLY A 264 3.89 -13.76 -1.78
C GLY A 264 2.48 -13.50 -2.30
N GLY A 265 2.36 -13.12 -3.57
CA GLY A 265 1.08 -12.98 -4.27
C GLY A 265 0.44 -14.34 -4.57
N ILE A 266 -0.67 -14.32 -5.33
CA ILE A 266 -1.48 -15.50 -5.68
C ILE A 266 -0.77 -16.41 -6.70
N ASP A 267 0.18 -15.88 -7.49
CA ASP A 267 0.95 -16.62 -8.49
C ASP A 267 2.43 -16.77 -8.06
N VAL A 268 2.79 -17.91 -7.49
CA VAL A 268 4.11 -18.13 -6.89
C VAL A 268 5.10 -18.72 -7.88
N VAL A 269 4.66 -19.60 -8.79
CA VAL A 269 5.52 -20.34 -9.73
C VAL A 269 5.16 -20.04 -11.19
N MET A 270 6.17 -20.13 -12.06
CA MET A 270 6.01 -19.91 -13.50
C MET A 270 6.66 -21.05 -14.29
N ASP A 271 6.16 -21.25 -15.51
CA ASP A 271 6.65 -22.26 -16.43
C ASP A 271 8.16 -22.19 -16.67
N GLY A 272 8.80 -23.35 -16.71
CA GLY A 272 10.22 -23.51 -16.99
C GLY A 272 10.60 -23.24 -18.44
N GLU A 273 11.70 -22.51 -18.64
CA GLU A 273 12.29 -22.22 -19.95
C GLU A 273 13.81 -22.43 -19.90
N GLU A 274 14.57 -21.44 -19.43
CA GLU A 274 16.02 -21.61 -19.23
C GLU A 274 16.31 -22.46 -17.98
N TYR A 275 15.54 -22.20 -16.91
CA TYR A 275 15.51 -22.93 -15.65
C TYR A 275 14.42 -24.02 -15.67
N ASP A 276 14.44 -24.92 -14.69
CA ASP A 276 13.44 -25.98 -14.59
C ASP A 276 12.05 -25.39 -14.29
N PHE A 277 11.98 -24.39 -13.42
CA PHE A 277 10.84 -23.49 -13.24
C PHE A 277 11.34 -22.15 -12.67
N TYR A 278 10.47 -21.14 -12.68
CA TYR A 278 10.73 -19.85 -12.02
C TYR A 278 9.77 -19.66 -10.86
N TYR A 279 10.12 -18.79 -9.93
CA TYR A 279 9.22 -18.43 -8.83
C TYR A 279 9.46 -16.99 -8.34
N GLU A 280 8.40 -16.38 -7.84
CA GLU A 280 8.45 -15.05 -7.23
C GLU A 280 8.94 -15.13 -5.79
N SER A 281 9.74 -14.14 -5.39
CA SER A 281 10.13 -13.92 -4.00
C SER A 281 10.08 -12.43 -3.69
N ARG A 282 10.22 -12.10 -2.40
CA ARG A 282 10.44 -10.73 -1.92
C ARG A 282 11.64 -10.02 -2.58
N ALA A 283 12.60 -10.72 -3.17
CA ALA A 283 13.71 -10.09 -3.88
C ALA A 283 13.37 -9.76 -5.35
N GLY A 284 12.35 -10.39 -5.92
CA GLY A 284 12.05 -10.45 -7.35
C GLY A 284 11.96 -11.90 -7.85
N ILE A 285 12.27 -12.13 -9.12
CA ILE A 285 12.10 -13.42 -9.79
C ILE A 285 13.36 -14.28 -9.69
N ASN A 286 13.17 -15.55 -9.35
CA ASN A 286 14.22 -16.55 -9.25
C ASN A 286 14.04 -17.62 -10.31
N GLY A 287 15.15 -18.14 -10.85
CA GLY A 287 15.17 -19.36 -11.64
C GLY A 287 15.67 -20.53 -10.79
N TYR A 288 14.91 -21.62 -10.72
CA TYR A 288 15.27 -22.79 -9.92
C TYR A 288 15.78 -23.94 -10.80
N SER A 289 16.85 -24.60 -10.36
CA SER A 289 17.40 -25.79 -11.01
C SER A 289 17.26 -27.02 -10.11
N VAL A 290 16.44 -27.97 -10.53
CA VAL A 290 16.11 -29.21 -9.81
C VAL A 290 17.33 -30.12 -9.70
N GLU A 291 18.15 -30.21 -10.75
CA GLU A 291 19.38 -31.02 -10.71
C GLU A 291 20.38 -30.50 -9.67
N LYS A 292 20.45 -29.18 -9.49
CA LYS A 292 21.40 -28.54 -8.59
C LYS A 292 20.87 -28.33 -7.18
N ASP A 293 19.54 -28.36 -7.01
CA ASP A 293 18.86 -27.93 -5.79
C ASP A 293 19.27 -26.50 -5.39
N GLU A 294 19.30 -25.61 -6.38
CA GLU A 294 19.75 -24.22 -6.23
C GLU A 294 18.87 -23.26 -7.04
N ALA A 295 18.65 -22.06 -6.47
CA ALA A 295 17.96 -20.95 -7.12
C ALA A 295 18.92 -19.80 -7.42
N ASP A 296 18.82 -19.24 -8.62
CA ASP A 296 19.50 -18.01 -9.00
C ASP A 296 18.50 -16.84 -8.95
N VAL A 297 18.84 -15.77 -8.24
CA VAL A 297 18.08 -14.51 -8.32
C VAL A 297 18.36 -13.87 -9.68
N LEU A 298 17.35 -13.78 -10.54
CA LEU A 298 17.49 -13.26 -11.90
C LEU A 298 17.14 -11.78 -11.96
N LEU A 299 15.86 -11.47 -11.70
CA LEU A 299 15.34 -10.12 -11.63
C LEU A 299 15.34 -9.69 -10.17
N ASN A 300 15.91 -8.51 -9.91
CA ASN A 300 15.78 -7.86 -8.63
C ASN A 300 14.77 -6.73 -8.74
N ARG A 301 13.63 -6.84 -8.03
CA ARG A 301 12.52 -5.89 -8.18
C ARG A 301 12.92 -4.47 -7.81
N PHE A 302 13.74 -4.36 -6.77
CA PHE A 302 14.21 -3.09 -6.23
C PHE A 302 15.16 -2.36 -7.19
N LYS A 303 16.08 -3.09 -7.83
CA LYS A 303 16.94 -2.54 -8.89
C LYS A 303 16.18 -2.17 -10.16
N SER A 304 15.00 -2.74 -10.35
CA SER A 304 14.15 -2.58 -11.53
C SER A 304 13.03 -1.56 -11.31
N TYR A 305 12.91 -1.01 -10.09
CA TYR A 305 11.81 -0.15 -9.65
C TYR A 305 10.41 -0.77 -9.77
N ILE A 306 10.34 -2.11 -9.74
CA ILE A 306 9.10 -2.85 -9.86
C ILE A 306 8.36 -2.83 -8.51
N GLY A 307 7.12 -2.34 -8.52
CA GLY A 307 6.20 -2.39 -7.38
C GLY A 307 5.68 -3.81 -7.12
N ASN A 308 5.00 -4.04 -6.00
CA ASN A 308 4.38 -5.36 -5.73
C ASN A 308 3.26 -5.65 -6.74
N ASP A 309 2.51 -4.62 -7.12
CA ASP A 309 1.43 -4.60 -8.10
C ASP A 309 1.86 -5.02 -9.51
N GLU A 310 3.14 -4.80 -9.86
CA GLU A 310 3.69 -5.11 -11.18
C GLU A 310 4.28 -6.54 -11.28
N LEU A 311 4.26 -7.33 -10.19
CA LEU A 311 4.77 -8.71 -10.15
C LEU A 311 3.67 -9.77 -10.31
N GLU A 312 2.39 -9.41 -10.18
CA GLU A 312 1.29 -10.35 -10.31
C GLU A 312 1.12 -10.84 -11.76
N GLY A 313 0.73 -12.11 -11.93
CA GLY A 313 0.50 -12.73 -13.24
C GLY A 313 1.75 -12.95 -14.10
N LEU A 314 2.95 -12.71 -13.58
CA LEU A 314 4.19 -12.80 -14.37
C LEU A 314 4.38 -14.20 -14.98
N GLN A 315 4.67 -14.23 -16.28
CA GLN A 315 5.02 -15.45 -17.00
C GLN A 315 6.38 -15.33 -17.67
N ALA A 316 7.17 -16.40 -17.57
CA ALA A 316 8.48 -16.49 -18.18
C ALA A 316 8.39 -16.73 -19.70
N GLY A 317 9.24 -16.03 -20.45
CA GLY A 317 9.47 -16.23 -21.88
C GLY A 317 10.95 -16.45 -22.18
N VAL A 318 11.27 -16.54 -23.48
CA VAL A 318 12.66 -16.81 -23.92
C VAL A 318 13.64 -15.70 -23.53
N GLY A 319 14.89 -16.10 -23.24
CA GLY A 319 15.99 -15.17 -22.98
C GLY A 319 15.89 -14.44 -21.64
N ASN A 320 15.26 -15.07 -20.63
CA ASN A 320 14.87 -14.44 -19.36
C ASN A 320 14.07 -13.15 -19.59
N THR A 321 13.13 -13.19 -20.53
CA THR A 321 12.09 -12.16 -20.64
C THR A 321 10.94 -12.55 -19.73
N PHE A 322 10.36 -11.60 -18.99
CA PHE A 322 9.16 -11.86 -18.19
C PHE A 322 8.03 -10.95 -18.67
N ILE A 323 6.81 -11.48 -18.76
CA ILE A 323 5.63 -10.74 -19.21
C ILE A 323 4.66 -10.65 -18.04
N GLY A 324 4.28 -9.43 -17.65
CA GLY A 324 3.44 -9.17 -16.48
C GLY A 324 2.40 -8.09 -16.74
N ASN A 325 1.60 -7.80 -15.71
CA ASN A 325 0.53 -6.80 -15.74
C ASN A 325 1.10 -5.43 -15.30
N SER A 326 0.59 -4.33 -15.85
CA SER A 326 0.99 -2.98 -15.42
C SER A 326 0.07 -2.32 -14.40
N LYS A 327 -1.08 -2.94 -14.11
CA LYS A 327 -2.10 -2.41 -13.21
C LYS A 327 -2.49 -3.49 -12.22
N GLU A 328 -2.76 -3.06 -11.00
CA GLU A 328 -3.42 -3.87 -9.98
C GLU A 328 -4.69 -4.51 -10.54
N TYR A 329 -4.91 -5.73 -10.10
CA TYR A 329 -6.18 -6.40 -10.20
C TYR A 329 -7.23 -5.60 -9.42
N ASN A 330 -8.03 -4.78 -10.11
CA ASN A 330 -9.30 -4.41 -9.53
C ASN A 330 -10.24 -5.60 -9.76
N GLU A 331 -10.88 -6.06 -8.69
CA GLU A 331 -11.74 -7.24 -8.62
C GLU A 331 -12.84 -7.36 -9.71
N GLN A 332 -13.00 -6.36 -10.58
CA GLN A 332 -14.12 -6.25 -11.53
C GLN A 332 -13.76 -5.82 -12.95
N HIS A 333 -12.51 -5.41 -13.23
CA HIS A 333 -12.05 -5.03 -14.56
C HIS A 333 -10.60 -5.43 -14.85
N CYS A 334 -10.41 -6.12 -15.99
CA CYS A 334 -9.10 -6.30 -16.58
C CYS A 334 -8.89 -5.22 -17.65
N ASN A 335 -8.47 -4.02 -17.25
CA ASN A 335 -7.93 -3.03 -18.17
C ASN A 335 -6.45 -2.79 -17.87
N PHE A 336 -5.69 -3.89 -17.78
CA PHE A 336 -4.25 -3.87 -17.58
C PHE A 336 -3.53 -3.76 -18.92
N GLU A 337 -2.42 -3.02 -18.94
CA GLU A 337 -1.47 -3.12 -20.04
C GLU A 337 -0.57 -4.33 -19.77
N ILE A 338 -0.15 -5.00 -20.84
CA ILE A 338 0.85 -6.07 -20.72
C ILE A 338 2.24 -5.42 -20.83
N VAL A 339 3.13 -5.74 -19.89
CA VAL A 339 4.49 -5.22 -19.82
C VAL A 339 5.48 -6.36 -20.11
N SER A 340 6.44 -6.10 -20.99
CA SER A 340 7.59 -6.97 -21.18
C SER A 340 8.79 -6.46 -20.39
N TRP A 341 9.29 -7.27 -19.47
CA TRP A 341 10.46 -7.04 -18.63
C TRP A 341 11.68 -7.77 -19.20
N LYS A 342 12.75 -7.01 -19.47
CA LYS A 342 14.02 -7.55 -19.97
C LYS A 342 15.18 -7.00 -19.16
N GLU A 343 16.27 -7.77 -19.07
CA GLU A 343 17.50 -7.33 -18.41
C GLU A 343 17.91 -5.94 -18.95
N ALA A 344 18.09 -5.00 -18.03
CA ALA A 344 18.43 -3.62 -18.38
C ALA A 344 19.79 -3.58 -19.08
N ASP A 345 19.86 -2.94 -20.25
CA ASP A 345 21.14 -2.66 -20.90
C ASP A 345 21.89 -1.61 -20.05
N PRO A 346 23.10 -1.91 -19.52
CA PRO A 346 23.88 -0.94 -18.74
C PRO A 346 24.16 0.38 -19.46
N ASP A 347 24.06 0.36 -20.80
CA ASP A 347 24.24 1.53 -21.66
C ASP A 347 22.91 2.18 -22.09
N ALA A 348 21.74 1.65 -21.71
CA ALA A 348 20.40 2.15 -22.09
C ALA A 348 20.18 3.62 -21.73
N ASP A 349 20.82 4.06 -20.65
CA ASP A 349 20.67 5.42 -20.13
C ASP A 349 21.65 6.42 -20.77
N LYS A 350 22.55 5.97 -21.66
CA LYS A 350 23.48 6.86 -22.36
C LYS A 350 22.72 7.84 -23.24
N GLY A 351 22.78 9.12 -22.86
CA GLY A 351 22.15 10.22 -23.57
C GLY A 351 20.75 10.59 -23.04
N LYS A 352 20.21 9.84 -22.07
CA LYS A 352 19.04 10.26 -21.31
C LYS A 352 19.41 11.31 -20.28
N THR A 353 18.46 12.17 -19.94
CA THR A 353 18.59 13.04 -18.77
C THR A 353 18.24 12.26 -17.52
N ILE A 354 19.14 12.23 -16.53
CA ILE A 354 18.91 11.56 -15.26
C ILE A 354 18.40 12.58 -14.25
N ILE A 355 17.31 12.25 -13.58
CA ILE A 355 16.71 13.03 -12.49
C ILE A 355 16.74 12.14 -11.25
N THR A 356 17.24 12.68 -10.15
CA THR A 356 17.41 11.91 -8.92
C THR A 356 16.26 12.16 -7.96
N LEU A 357 15.68 11.07 -7.43
CA LEU A 357 14.61 11.09 -6.43
C LEU A 357 15.12 10.50 -5.11
N GLY A 358 15.27 11.33 -4.08
CA GLY A 358 15.70 10.94 -2.73
C GLY A 358 14.54 10.49 -1.86
N VAL A 359 14.48 9.20 -1.50
CA VAL A 359 13.39 8.63 -0.70
C VAL A 359 13.91 7.54 0.23
N PRO A 360 13.28 7.27 1.38
CA PRO A 360 13.47 6.02 2.09
C PRO A 360 12.93 4.91 1.21
N PHE A 361 13.74 3.88 0.95
CA PHE A 361 13.35 2.77 0.09
C PHE A 361 12.07 2.05 0.54
N SER A 362 11.83 2.01 1.86
CA SER A 362 10.64 1.41 2.47
C SER A 362 9.34 2.18 2.21
N THR A 363 9.42 3.46 1.84
CA THR A 363 8.26 4.35 1.62
C THR A 363 8.23 4.91 0.21
N CYS A 364 9.09 4.41 -0.68
CA CYS A 364 9.05 4.79 -2.09
C CYS A 364 7.78 4.21 -2.72
N THR A 365 7.08 5.01 -3.52
CA THR A 365 5.99 4.57 -4.42
C THR A 365 6.62 4.18 -5.78
N PRO A 366 7.01 2.90 -5.99
CA PRO A 366 7.82 2.52 -7.16
C PRO A 366 7.01 2.62 -8.47
N SER A 367 5.69 2.46 -8.39
CA SER A 367 4.78 2.49 -9.53
C SER A 367 4.77 3.85 -10.26
N ALA A 368 4.79 4.99 -9.53
CA ALA A 368 4.88 6.32 -10.14
C ALA A 368 6.19 6.53 -10.93
N VAL A 369 7.31 6.13 -10.32
CA VAL A 369 8.65 6.20 -10.92
C VAL A 369 8.71 5.35 -12.19
N THR A 370 8.18 4.14 -12.12
CA THR A 370 8.22 3.18 -13.22
C THR A 370 7.31 3.60 -14.37
N LYS A 371 6.09 4.09 -14.07
CA LYS A 371 5.20 4.65 -15.09
C LYS A 371 5.81 5.86 -15.78
N PHE A 372 6.41 6.79 -15.03
CA PHE A 372 7.10 7.94 -15.60
C PHE A 372 8.25 7.51 -16.50
N ASN A 373 9.12 6.62 -16.02
CA ASN A 373 10.27 6.13 -16.80
C ASN A 373 9.85 5.43 -18.10
N ARG A 374 8.72 4.72 -18.10
CA ARG A 374 8.14 4.09 -19.29
C ARG A 374 7.65 5.11 -20.32
N ASN A 375 7.04 6.21 -19.85
CA ASN A 375 6.42 7.22 -20.72
C ASN A 375 7.37 8.33 -21.19
N HIS A 376 8.57 8.45 -20.60
CA HIS A 376 9.53 9.50 -20.90
C HIS A 376 10.88 8.92 -21.40
N PRO A 377 10.99 8.46 -22.67
CA PRO A 377 12.15 7.71 -23.16
C PRO A 377 13.49 8.48 -23.15
N ASP A 378 13.43 9.82 -23.17
CA ASP A 378 14.61 10.69 -23.13
C ASP A 378 15.05 11.05 -21.69
N CYS A 379 14.35 10.55 -20.68
CA CYS A 379 14.55 10.87 -19.26
C CYS A 379 14.47 9.61 -18.39
N LYS A 380 15.10 9.63 -17.21
CA LYS A 380 14.95 8.58 -16.20
C LYS A 380 15.00 9.18 -14.80
N ILE A 381 13.97 8.91 -14.01
CA ILE A 381 13.99 9.04 -12.56
C ILE A 381 14.82 7.89 -11.99
N GLN A 382 15.88 8.24 -11.28
CA GLN A 382 16.76 7.33 -10.55
C GLN A 382 16.57 7.54 -9.05
N ILE A 383 16.20 6.48 -8.34
CA ILE A 383 16.05 6.51 -6.88
C ILE A 383 17.43 6.60 -6.22
N VAL A 384 17.55 7.53 -5.29
CA VAL A 384 18.62 7.62 -4.30
C VAL A 384 18.02 7.22 -2.97
N ASP A 385 18.48 6.10 -2.41
CA ASP A 385 17.95 5.56 -1.16
C ASP A 385 18.52 6.29 0.07
N TYR A 386 17.62 6.86 0.87
CA TYR A 386 17.91 7.57 2.12
C TYR A 386 17.68 6.72 3.38
N SER A 387 17.16 5.48 3.28
CA SER A 387 16.82 4.64 4.44
C SER A 387 18.01 4.33 5.37
N GLU A 388 19.22 4.26 4.84
CA GLU A 388 20.45 3.97 5.62
C GLU A 388 21.45 5.13 5.64
N MET A 389 21.05 6.33 5.20
CA MET A 389 21.94 7.49 5.21
C MET A 389 22.00 8.12 6.59
N ASP A 390 23.22 8.33 7.08
CA ASP A 390 23.51 9.09 8.30
C ASP A 390 22.85 10.48 8.22
N GLU A 391 22.02 10.83 9.22
CA GLU A 391 21.30 12.11 9.30
C GLU A 391 22.26 13.31 9.16
N GLU A 392 23.47 13.22 9.71
CA GLU A 392 24.48 14.29 9.58
C GLU A 392 24.92 14.46 8.11
N ARG A 393 24.98 13.37 7.37
CA ARG A 393 25.33 13.38 5.94
C ARG A 393 24.17 13.90 5.11
N VAL A 394 22.93 13.49 5.39
CA VAL A 394 21.72 14.03 4.74
C VAL A 394 21.65 15.53 4.95
N LEU A 395 21.86 16.00 6.19
CA LEU A 395 21.96 17.40 6.53
C LEU A 395 23.07 18.12 5.75
N ALA A 396 24.27 17.55 5.68
CA ALA A 396 25.36 18.15 4.92
C ALA A 396 25.06 18.26 3.41
N ASP A 397 24.49 17.21 2.80
CA ASP A 397 24.14 17.21 1.38
C ASP A 397 23.03 18.22 1.09
N VAL A 398 21.98 18.28 1.93
CA VAL A 398 20.90 19.27 1.83
C VAL A 398 21.42 20.69 1.99
N MET A 399 22.19 20.98 3.05
CA MET A 399 22.72 22.32 3.34
C MET A 399 23.75 22.80 2.31
N THR A 400 24.52 21.89 1.71
CA THR A 400 25.45 22.23 0.63
C THR A 400 24.76 22.25 -0.75
N GLY A 401 23.50 21.84 -0.82
CA GLY A 401 22.69 21.75 -2.04
C GLY A 401 23.19 20.69 -3.02
N LYS A 402 23.67 19.58 -2.48
CA LYS A 402 23.95 18.31 -3.18
C LYS A 402 22.81 17.30 -2.99
N MET A 403 21.63 17.79 -2.61
CA MET A 403 20.44 16.95 -2.55
C MET A 403 20.05 16.48 -3.97
N PRO A 404 19.29 15.37 -4.07
CA PRO A 404 18.65 14.94 -5.30
C PRO A 404 17.77 16.04 -5.92
N ASP A 405 17.46 15.90 -7.21
CA ASP A 405 16.59 16.83 -7.94
C ASP A 405 15.20 16.92 -7.30
N ILE A 406 14.70 15.80 -6.78
CA ILE A 406 13.44 15.65 -6.04
C ILE A 406 13.74 14.90 -4.74
N ILE A 407 13.14 15.31 -3.63
CA ILE A 407 13.34 14.66 -2.34
C ILE A 407 12.00 14.50 -1.60
N SER A 408 11.80 13.34 -0.96
CA SER A 408 10.70 13.17 -0.02
C SER A 408 10.86 14.16 1.13
N VAL A 409 9.79 14.86 1.49
CA VAL A 409 9.77 15.79 2.61
C VAL A 409 10.15 15.09 3.91
N GLY A 410 9.81 13.81 4.08
CA GLY A 410 10.21 13.01 5.25
C GLY A 410 11.72 12.76 5.36
N CYS A 411 12.48 12.91 4.27
CA CYS A 411 13.94 12.85 4.28
C CYS A 411 14.60 14.19 4.62
N LEU A 412 13.84 15.28 4.75
CA LEU A 412 14.41 16.58 5.03
C LEU A 412 14.92 16.63 6.47
N PRO A 413 16.17 17.07 6.69
CA PRO A 413 16.80 17.08 8.02
C PRO A 413 16.37 18.27 8.88
N ILE A 414 15.62 19.22 8.29
CA ILE A 414 15.05 20.41 8.91
C ILE A 414 13.67 20.65 8.29
N SER A 415 12.80 21.43 8.93
CA SER A 415 11.42 21.59 8.47
C SER A 415 11.32 22.23 7.07
N VAL A 416 10.20 21.98 6.37
CA VAL A 416 9.92 22.56 5.03
C VAL A 416 10.11 24.07 5.06
N ARG A 417 9.59 24.74 6.10
CA ARG A 417 9.77 26.18 6.32
C ARG A 417 11.23 26.61 6.36
N GLN A 418 12.05 25.89 7.11
CA GLN A 418 13.48 26.20 7.22
C GLN A 418 14.20 25.96 5.88
N CYS A 419 13.83 24.91 5.15
CA CYS A 419 14.35 24.65 3.81
C CYS A 419 13.97 25.76 2.82
N ALA A 420 12.72 26.21 2.83
CA ALA A 420 12.21 27.30 2.00
C ALA A 420 12.96 28.62 2.27
N ARG A 421 13.05 29.05 3.53
CA ARG A 421 13.77 30.28 3.93
C ARG A 421 15.26 30.28 3.58
N LYS A 422 15.89 29.11 3.60
CA LYS A 422 17.30 28.94 3.22
C LYS A 422 17.50 28.76 1.70
N GLY A 423 16.43 28.73 0.91
CA GLY A 423 16.47 28.53 -0.54
C GLY A 423 17.02 27.16 -0.93
N LEU A 424 16.71 26.13 -0.14
CA LEU A 424 17.18 24.75 -0.39
C LEU A 424 16.19 23.98 -1.28
N ILE A 425 14.90 24.25 -1.12
CA ILE A 425 13.80 23.68 -1.92
C ILE A 425 13.13 24.77 -2.75
N GLU A 426 12.60 24.38 -3.91
CA GLU A 426 12.02 25.27 -4.91
C GLU A 426 10.59 25.69 -4.54
N GLU A 427 10.25 26.95 -4.80
CA GLU A 427 8.87 27.45 -4.73
C GLU A 427 8.07 26.93 -5.94
N LEU A 428 7.01 26.16 -5.68
CA LEU A 428 6.21 25.46 -6.68
C LEU A 428 5.03 26.27 -7.22
N THR A 429 4.57 27.32 -6.53
CA THR A 429 3.46 28.19 -6.99
C THR A 429 3.64 28.64 -8.45
N PRO A 430 4.83 29.11 -8.91
CA PRO A 430 5.02 29.51 -10.30
C PRO A 430 4.94 28.37 -11.33
N TYR A 431 5.04 27.11 -10.91
CA TYR A 431 4.89 25.95 -11.79
C TYR A 431 3.41 25.63 -12.00
N TYR A 432 2.61 25.64 -10.93
CA TYR A 432 1.15 25.57 -11.03
C TYR A 432 0.58 26.68 -11.92
N GLU A 433 1.01 27.94 -11.74
CA GLU A 433 0.53 29.07 -12.56
C GLU A 433 0.84 28.95 -14.06
N LYS A 434 1.89 28.21 -14.43
CA LYS A 434 2.30 28.00 -15.82
C LYS A 434 1.73 26.73 -16.43
N ASP A 435 1.32 25.76 -15.60
CA ASP A 435 0.83 24.48 -16.08
C ASP A 435 -0.57 24.64 -16.68
N THR A 436 -0.79 24.03 -17.84
CA THR A 436 -2.09 24.15 -18.52
C THR A 436 -3.12 23.14 -18.05
N LYS A 437 -2.72 22.14 -17.24
CA LYS A 437 -3.59 21.04 -16.77
C LYS A 437 -3.88 21.13 -15.27
N TYR A 438 -2.93 21.61 -14.47
CA TYR A 438 -3.05 21.63 -13.00
C TYR A 438 -2.74 23.03 -12.45
N ASN A 439 -3.73 23.66 -11.83
CA ASN A 439 -3.59 24.96 -11.17
C ASN A 439 -3.82 24.83 -9.67
N VAL A 440 -3.37 25.83 -8.90
CA VAL A 440 -3.61 25.88 -7.45
C VAL A 440 -5.11 25.89 -7.12
N GLU A 441 -5.95 26.44 -8.00
CA GLU A 441 -7.40 26.42 -7.85
C GLU A 441 -8.02 25.03 -8.03
N ASP A 442 -7.30 24.05 -8.56
CA ASP A 442 -7.78 22.67 -8.73
C ASP A 442 -7.58 21.82 -7.44
N LEU A 443 -6.71 22.28 -6.52
CA LEU A 443 -6.59 21.71 -5.17
C LEU A 443 -7.82 22.02 -4.32
N LEU A 444 -8.11 21.17 -3.35
CA LEU A 444 -9.04 21.50 -2.28
C LEU A 444 -8.57 22.79 -1.56
N PRO A 445 -9.45 23.77 -1.29
CA PRO A 445 -9.03 25.03 -0.69
C PRO A 445 -8.38 24.84 0.69
N GLU A 446 -8.88 23.90 1.47
CA GLU A 446 -8.36 23.56 2.80
C GLU A 446 -6.96 22.96 2.73
N VAL A 447 -6.72 22.08 1.74
CA VAL A 447 -5.40 21.50 1.46
C VAL A 447 -4.43 22.62 1.04
N TYR A 448 -4.83 23.46 0.07
CA TYR A 448 -4.01 24.59 -0.37
C TYR A 448 -3.65 25.56 0.77
N GLU A 449 -4.60 25.86 1.67
CA GLU A 449 -4.34 26.71 2.84
C GLU A 449 -3.35 26.03 3.80
N ALA A 450 -3.47 24.73 4.02
CA ALA A 450 -2.61 23.97 4.94
C ALA A 450 -1.20 23.71 4.41
N GLU A 451 -1.00 23.57 3.10
CA GLU A 451 0.32 23.40 2.47
C GLU A 451 1.09 24.72 2.30
N MET A 452 0.42 25.86 2.42
CA MET A 452 1.01 27.19 2.25
C MET A 452 2.02 27.49 3.37
N GLU A 453 3.30 27.59 3.00
CA GLU A 453 4.38 27.86 3.95
C GLU A 453 5.19 29.07 3.47
N ASP A 454 5.51 30.03 4.36
CA ASP A 454 6.29 31.24 4.03
C ASP A 454 5.84 32.01 2.76
N GLY A 455 4.55 31.89 2.38
CA GLY A 455 3.94 32.57 1.24
C GLY A 455 3.98 31.82 -0.10
N GLY A 456 4.38 30.55 -0.13
CA GLY A 456 4.32 29.71 -1.33
C GLY A 456 4.12 28.22 -1.04
N LEU A 457 3.89 27.44 -2.10
CA LEU A 457 3.90 25.97 -2.04
C LEU A 457 5.33 25.47 -2.27
N TYR A 458 5.76 24.44 -1.56
CA TYR A 458 7.15 23.94 -1.63
C TYR A 458 7.27 22.42 -1.81
N TYR A 459 6.15 21.71 -1.82
CA TYR A 459 6.06 20.30 -2.12
C TYR A 459 4.71 19.98 -2.79
N VAL A 460 4.62 18.81 -3.39
CA VAL A 460 3.37 18.19 -3.85
C VAL A 460 3.06 17.02 -2.93
N ALA A 461 1.79 16.85 -2.55
CA ALA A 461 1.26 15.64 -1.91
C ALA A 461 0.24 14.94 -2.81
N SER A 462 0.03 13.64 -2.64
CA SER A 462 -0.96 12.87 -3.43
C SER A 462 -2.32 12.72 -2.76
N SER A 463 -2.33 12.59 -1.44
CA SER A 463 -3.48 12.25 -0.63
C SER A 463 -3.30 12.78 0.80
N PHE A 464 -4.38 12.82 1.56
CA PHE A 464 -4.37 13.21 2.97
C PHE A 464 -5.32 12.33 3.80
N CYS A 465 -5.04 12.19 5.09
CA CYS A 465 -6.05 11.89 6.10
C CYS A 465 -6.14 13.06 7.11
N ILE A 466 -7.12 13.03 8.01
CA ILE A 466 -7.28 14.05 9.05
C ILE A 466 -7.14 13.41 10.43
N SER A 467 -6.22 13.94 11.24
CA SER A 467 -6.09 13.60 12.66
C SER A 467 -6.84 14.61 13.54
N THR A 468 -7.52 14.13 14.58
CA THR A 468 -8.27 14.95 15.54
C THR A 468 -8.42 14.25 16.90
N LEU A 469 -9.14 14.88 17.82
CA LEU A 469 -9.58 14.25 19.06
C LEU A 469 -11.10 14.23 19.15
N LEU A 470 -11.66 13.06 19.45
CA LEU A 470 -13.09 12.88 19.70
C LEU A 470 -13.41 13.03 21.19
N ALA A 471 -14.46 13.78 21.50
CA ALA A 471 -14.96 13.97 22.85
C ALA A 471 -16.49 13.93 22.88
N ARG A 472 -17.05 13.64 24.06
CA ARG A 472 -18.51 13.81 24.24
C ARG A 472 -18.86 15.28 24.26
N THR A 473 -19.90 15.66 23.51
CA THR A 473 -20.39 17.06 23.47
C THR A 473 -20.77 17.57 24.86
N GLN A 474 -21.24 16.70 25.77
CA GLN A 474 -21.61 17.10 27.14
C GLN A 474 -20.40 17.58 27.99
N ASP A 475 -19.19 17.13 27.65
CA ASP A 475 -17.98 17.42 28.42
C ASP A 475 -17.30 18.69 27.93
N VAL A 476 -17.23 18.86 26.61
CA VAL A 476 -16.45 19.93 25.96
C VAL A 476 -17.31 20.96 25.22
N GLY A 477 -18.61 20.72 25.10
CA GLY A 477 -19.52 21.57 24.31
C GLY A 477 -19.40 21.31 22.81
N LYS A 478 -19.86 22.30 22.01
CA LYS A 478 -19.88 22.27 20.54
C LYS A 478 -18.83 23.18 19.90
N SER A 479 -17.79 23.56 20.65
CA SER A 479 -16.71 24.36 20.10
C SER A 479 -15.95 23.53 19.06
N SER A 480 -15.52 24.17 17.97
CA SER A 480 -14.71 23.53 16.91
C SER A 480 -13.26 23.27 17.33
N GLY A 481 -12.86 23.81 18.48
CA GLY A 481 -11.58 23.57 19.13
C GLY A 481 -11.48 24.27 20.47
N TRP A 482 -10.31 24.18 21.08
CA TRP A 482 -10.07 24.54 22.47
C TRP A 482 -8.59 24.74 22.75
N THR A 483 -8.28 25.40 23.87
CA THR A 483 -6.91 25.68 24.30
C THR A 483 -6.47 24.73 25.42
N VAL A 484 -5.17 24.71 25.72
CA VAL A 484 -4.61 23.98 26.88
C VAL A 484 -5.28 24.41 28.21
N LYS A 485 -5.69 25.69 28.32
CA LYS A 485 -6.43 26.21 29.49
C LYS A 485 -7.85 25.65 29.58
N ASP A 486 -8.49 25.41 28.44
CA ASP A 486 -9.81 24.78 28.40
C ASP A 486 -9.70 23.31 28.79
N LEU A 487 -8.70 22.58 28.27
CA LEU A 487 -8.38 21.22 28.71
C LEU A 487 -8.14 21.16 30.22
N GLN A 488 -7.33 22.07 30.77
CA GLN A 488 -7.10 22.17 32.21
C GLN A 488 -8.40 22.37 33.00
N SER A 489 -9.28 23.23 32.49
CA SER A 489 -10.57 23.51 33.12
C SER A 489 -11.50 22.30 33.11
N VAL A 490 -11.52 21.54 32.01
CA VAL A 490 -12.32 20.32 31.85
C VAL A 490 -11.80 19.22 32.78
N MET A 491 -10.48 18.94 32.77
CA MET A 491 -9.87 17.92 33.64
C MET A 491 -10.13 18.23 35.12
N LYS A 492 -9.97 19.50 35.54
CA LYS A 492 -10.26 19.92 36.91
C LYS A 492 -11.72 19.75 37.30
N LYS A 493 -12.66 19.98 36.37
CA LYS A 493 -14.10 19.82 36.61
C LYS A 493 -14.49 18.34 36.74
N LYS A 494 -13.84 17.46 35.96
CA LYS A 494 -14.04 16.01 35.99
C LYS A 494 -13.45 15.35 37.24
N GLY A 495 -12.28 15.83 37.69
CA GLY A 495 -11.56 15.30 38.85
C GLY A 495 -10.69 14.09 38.52
N ASP A 496 -9.97 13.59 39.53
CA ASP A 496 -8.87 12.63 39.39
C ASP A 496 -9.27 11.20 38.93
N GLY A 497 -10.57 10.93 38.77
CA GLY A 497 -11.08 9.61 38.37
C GLY A 497 -11.29 9.42 36.86
N VAL A 498 -11.01 10.46 36.05
CA VAL A 498 -11.10 10.41 34.59
C VAL A 498 -9.71 10.29 34.00
N GLU A 499 -9.54 9.33 33.11
CA GLU A 499 -8.34 9.13 32.29
C GLU A 499 -8.47 10.00 31.02
N LEU A 500 -7.35 10.58 30.57
CA LEU A 500 -7.38 11.50 29.42
C LEU A 500 -7.80 10.78 28.12
N ILE A 501 -7.21 9.61 27.86
CA ILE A 501 -7.45 8.75 26.69
C ILE A 501 -7.63 7.31 27.14
N ASP A 502 -7.91 6.44 26.18
CA ASP A 502 -8.35 5.06 26.33
C ASP A 502 -7.26 4.02 26.57
N SER A 503 -6.01 4.45 26.73
CA SER A 503 -4.85 3.59 26.97
C SER A 503 -4.01 4.06 28.17
N LYS A 504 -3.40 3.11 28.91
CA LYS A 504 -2.44 3.40 29.98
C LYS A 504 -1.03 3.40 29.42
N GLU A 505 -0.62 4.56 28.92
CA GLU A 505 0.65 4.72 28.24
C GLU A 505 1.75 5.30 29.12
N LEU A 506 2.98 5.26 28.62
CA LEU A 506 4.09 5.98 29.21
C LEU A 506 3.81 7.49 29.25
N ARG A 507 4.32 8.17 30.28
CA ARG A 507 4.21 9.63 30.41
C ARG A 507 4.66 10.40 29.16
N ILE A 508 5.67 9.88 28.44
CA ILE A 508 6.17 10.51 27.22
C ILE A 508 5.14 10.46 26.08
N TYR A 509 4.35 9.40 25.98
CA TYR A 509 3.31 9.25 24.96
C TYR A 509 2.23 10.34 25.09
N TYR A 510 1.74 10.59 26.30
CA TYR A 510 0.77 11.67 26.53
C TYR A 510 1.32 13.05 26.15
N LEU A 511 2.62 13.29 26.39
CA LEU A 511 3.26 14.53 25.96
C LEU A 511 3.33 14.60 24.44
N ASP A 512 3.78 13.52 23.79
CA ASP A 512 3.88 13.43 22.33
C ASP A 512 2.53 13.66 21.64
N MET A 513 1.49 12.94 22.05
CA MET A 513 0.12 13.10 21.52
C MET A 513 -0.39 14.55 21.61
N LEU A 514 -0.09 15.26 22.70
CA LEU A 514 -0.56 16.65 22.90
C LEU A 514 0.33 17.70 22.22
N LEU A 515 1.59 17.36 21.92
CA LEU A 515 2.62 18.31 21.51
C LEU A 515 3.07 18.17 20.06
N SER A 516 3.09 16.96 19.50
CA SER A 516 3.69 16.68 18.17
C SER A 516 3.10 17.57 17.08
N ASN A 517 1.79 17.79 17.10
CA ASN A 517 1.08 18.65 16.15
C ASN A 517 1.08 20.14 16.53
N THR A 518 1.41 20.49 17.78
CA THR A 518 1.22 21.84 18.35
C THR A 518 2.53 22.52 18.74
N VAL A 519 3.69 21.88 18.54
CA VAL A 519 5.00 22.42 18.94
C VAL A 519 5.31 23.79 18.33
N SER A 520 4.78 24.06 17.13
CA SER A 520 4.89 25.34 16.45
C SER A 520 4.24 26.50 17.20
N ASP A 521 3.21 26.24 18.04
CA ASP A 521 2.62 27.27 18.91
C ASP A 521 3.61 27.83 19.93
N TYR A 522 4.67 27.04 20.21
CA TYR A 522 5.67 27.41 21.19
C TYR A 522 6.89 28.12 20.61
N VAL A 523 6.93 28.33 19.29
CA VAL A 523 8.09 28.81 18.55
C VAL A 523 7.71 29.98 17.64
N ASP A 524 8.33 31.13 17.88
CA ASP A 524 8.27 32.29 17.00
C ASP A 524 9.60 32.41 16.24
N TRP A 525 9.62 31.80 15.05
CA TRP A 525 10.78 31.78 14.17
C TRP A 525 11.22 33.19 13.73
N ASP A 526 10.28 34.10 13.52
CA ASP A 526 10.56 35.44 12.99
C ASP A 526 11.30 36.30 14.03
N ASN A 527 10.88 36.20 15.29
CA ASN A 527 11.51 36.90 16.40
C ASN A 527 12.66 36.11 17.05
N GLY A 528 12.78 34.81 16.76
CA GLY A 528 13.81 33.94 17.30
C GLY A 528 13.61 33.63 18.78
N VAL A 529 12.35 33.46 19.20
CA VAL A 529 11.97 33.23 20.61
C VAL A 529 11.06 32.01 20.73
N CYS A 530 11.13 31.31 21.86
CA CYS A 530 10.19 30.26 22.23
C CYS A 530 9.61 30.51 23.62
N ASN A 531 8.52 29.83 23.99
CA ASN A 531 7.78 30.01 25.25
C ASN A 531 7.43 28.67 25.94
N PHE A 532 8.36 27.71 25.92
CA PHE A 532 8.23 26.46 26.67
C PHE A 532 8.21 26.70 28.20
N ASP A 533 8.54 27.91 28.67
CA ASP A 533 8.36 28.34 30.06
C ASP A 533 6.94 28.85 30.40
N SER A 534 6.00 28.76 29.46
CA SER A 534 4.58 29.09 29.65
C SER A 534 3.89 28.19 30.68
N ASP A 535 2.78 28.69 31.24
CA ASP A 535 1.97 27.91 32.18
C ASP A 535 1.22 26.77 31.47
N GLU A 536 0.87 26.97 30.20
CA GLU A 536 0.28 25.97 29.32
C GLU A 536 1.23 24.77 29.12
N PHE A 537 2.49 24.99 28.74
CA PHE A 537 3.44 23.88 28.54
C PHE A 537 3.75 23.15 29.86
N LYS A 538 3.90 23.89 30.96
CA LYS A 538 4.05 23.28 32.30
C LYS A 538 2.87 22.38 32.64
N TYR A 539 1.66 22.82 32.32
CA TYR A 539 0.46 22.02 32.56
C TYR A 539 0.46 20.74 31.72
N LEU A 540 0.86 20.78 30.45
CA LEU A 540 0.99 19.57 29.63
C LEU A 540 1.97 18.57 30.27
N MET A 541 3.14 19.03 30.71
CA MET A 541 4.13 18.20 31.42
C MET A 541 3.55 17.58 32.70
N GLU A 542 2.83 18.36 33.52
CA GLU A 542 2.18 17.87 34.74
C GLU A 542 1.05 16.88 34.45
N LEU A 543 0.23 17.16 33.43
CA LEU A 543 -0.85 16.29 32.99
C LEU A 543 -0.30 14.94 32.54
N SER A 544 0.69 14.94 31.64
CA SER A 544 1.36 13.72 31.16
C SER A 544 1.97 12.91 32.30
N TYR A 545 2.61 13.59 33.27
CA TYR A 545 3.15 12.94 34.47
C TYR A 545 2.05 12.25 35.31
N SER A 546 0.87 12.88 35.41
CA SER A 546 -0.24 12.40 36.24
C SER A 546 -1.05 11.27 35.60
N GLN A 547 -1.19 11.28 34.27
CA GLN A 547 -1.99 10.32 33.51
C GLN A 547 -1.17 9.09 33.12
N GLY A 548 0.09 9.30 32.72
CA GLY A 548 0.94 8.21 32.25
C GLY A 548 1.71 7.46 33.33
N THR A 549 2.16 6.27 32.96
CA THR A 549 3.00 5.42 33.80
C THR A 549 4.49 5.76 33.64
N LYS A 550 5.25 5.49 34.70
CA LYS A 550 6.72 5.67 34.70
C LYS A 550 7.43 4.58 33.89
N GLU A 551 6.90 3.38 33.93
CA GLU A 551 7.43 2.19 33.26
C GLU A 551 6.32 1.61 32.38
N GLU A 552 6.74 0.98 31.30
CA GLU A 552 5.84 0.37 30.33
C GLU A 552 5.03 -0.72 31.03
N LYS A 553 3.70 -0.70 30.85
CA LYS A 553 2.85 -1.75 31.36
C LYS A 553 2.67 -2.79 30.25
N ILE A 554 3.39 -3.91 30.35
CA ILE A 554 3.12 -5.07 29.50
C ILE A 554 1.80 -5.69 29.94
N LEU A 555 0.75 -5.49 29.13
CA LEU A 555 -0.57 -6.09 29.37
C LEU A 555 -0.52 -7.58 29.07
N THR A 556 -1.19 -8.39 29.90
CA THR A 556 -1.52 -9.77 29.52
C THR A 556 -2.54 -9.76 28.38
N ASP A 557 -2.64 -10.85 27.61
CA ASP A 557 -3.64 -10.93 26.54
C ASP A 557 -5.07 -10.68 27.07
N SER A 558 -5.40 -11.17 28.26
CA SER A 558 -6.69 -10.90 28.91
C SER A 558 -6.90 -9.43 29.29
N GLU A 559 -5.86 -8.72 29.73
CA GLU A 559 -5.95 -7.29 30.07
C GLU A 559 -6.09 -6.44 28.80
N PHE A 560 -5.39 -6.82 27.73
CA PHE A 560 -5.52 -6.20 26.42
C PHE A 560 -6.92 -6.42 25.86
N ASP A 561 -7.42 -7.66 25.88
CA ASP A 561 -8.77 -7.99 25.44
C ASP A 561 -9.80 -7.20 26.24
N GLU A 562 -9.66 -7.08 27.56
CA GLU A 562 -10.56 -6.27 28.39
C GLU A 562 -10.50 -4.78 28.00
N MET A 563 -9.31 -4.22 27.84
CA MET A 563 -9.12 -2.82 27.43
C MET A 563 -9.75 -2.56 26.06
N TYR A 564 -9.45 -3.40 25.08
CA TYR A 564 -9.98 -3.33 23.72
C TYR A 564 -11.52 -3.46 23.71
N ASN A 565 -12.05 -4.42 24.46
CA ASN A 565 -13.50 -4.69 24.51
C ASN A 565 -14.30 -3.62 25.25
N THR A 566 -13.70 -2.91 26.21
CA THR A 566 -14.39 -1.91 27.04
C THR A 566 -14.12 -0.47 26.60
N MET A 567 -13.28 -0.27 25.61
CA MET A 567 -12.85 1.04 25.10
C MET A 567 -14.03 2.01 24.90
N TYR A 568 -14.96 1.70 24.00
CA TYR A 568 -16.12 2.53 23.69
C TYR A 568 -17.12 2.65 24.86
N SER A 569 -17.24 1.64 25.73
CA SER A 569 -18.15 1.71 26.89
C SER A 569 -17.61 2.64 27.97
N ARG A 570 -16.30 2.60 28.24
CA ARG A 570 -15.63 3.49 29.18
C ARG A 570 -15.66 4.94 28.69
N PHE A 571 -15.45 5.16 27.39
CA PHE A 571 -15.65 6.47 26.78
C PHE A 571 -17.10 6.92 26.83
N HIS A 572 -18.07 6.04 26.57
CA HIS A 572 -19.50 6.33 26.70
C HIS A 572 -19.83 6.79 28.14
N ASP A 573 -19.34 6.06 29.15
CA ASP A 573 -19.77 6.18 30.55
C ASP A 573 -19.15 7.33 31.35
N GLY A 574 -17.93 7.75 31.04
CA GLY A 574 -17.35 8.89 31.76
C GLY A 574 -15.86 8.86 31.90
N GLU A 575 -15.31 7.66 31.72
CA GLU A 575 -14.01 7.28 32.26
C GLU A 575 -12.88 7.81 31.40
N TYR A 576 -13.09 7.88 30.08
CA TYR A 576 -12.21 8.56 29.16
C TYR A 576 -12.78 9.92 28.78
N LEU A 577 -11.90 10.92 28.69
CA LEU A 577 -12.28 12.24 28.19
C LEU A 577 -12.27 12.28 26.65
N LEU A 578 -11.25 11.66 26.05
CA LEU A 578 -10.93 11.77 24.63
C LEU A 578 -10.72 10.38 24.00
N PHE A 579 -11.02 10.30 22.71
CA PHE A 579 -10.47 9.30 21.80
C PHE A 579 -9.49 9.97 20.84
N ASP A 580 -8.37 9.30 20.58
CA ASP A 580 -7.35 9.75 19.63
C ASP A 580 -7.70 9.25 18.23
N GLU A 581 -8.16 10.18 17.39
CA GLU A 581 -8.61 9.90 16.03
C GLU A 581 -7.47 10.23 15.07
N ASN A 582 -6.53 9.29 14.92
CA ASN A 582 -5.36 9.52 14.05
C ASN A 582 -5.74 9.65 12.57
N GLU A 583 -6.77 8.92 12.13
CA GLU A 583 -7.24 8.91 10.75
C GLU A 583 -8.78 8.79 10.70
N ILE A 584 -9.47 9.87 10.36
CA ILE A 584 -10.94 9.86 10.26
C ILE A 584 -11.40 9.37 8.89
N SER A 585 -12.35 8.43 8.86
CA SER A 585 -13.07 7.97 7.66
C SER A 585 -14.58 8.10 7.79
N LEU A 586 -15.32 8.04 6.67
CA LEU A 586 -16.79 8.00 6.69
C LEU A 586 -17.33 6.77 7.42
N HIS A 587 -16.68 5.62 7.24
CA HIS A 587 -17.04 4.36 7.91
C HIS A 587 -16.86 4.47 9.43
N MET A 588 -15.79 5.11 9.90
CA MET A 588 -15.56 5.33 11.33
C MET A 588 -16.60 6.28 11.92
N LEU A 589 -16.90 7.41 11.25
CA LEU A 589 -17.95 8.34 11.68
C LEU A 589 -19.32 7.65 11.79
N GLN A 590 -19.65 6.79 10.82
CA GLN A 590 -20.88 5.99 10.84
C GLN A 590 -20.89 5.05 12.03
N PHE A 591 -19.82 4.26 12.21
CA PHE A 591 -19.71 3.31 13.30
C PHE A 591 -19.92 3.97 14.66
N GLU A 592 -19.19 5.06 14.93
CA GLU A 592 -19.26 5.77 16.20
C GLU A 592 -20.64 6.36 16.47
N ARG A 593 -21.30 6.91 15.44
CA ARG A 593 -22.68 7.40 15.59
C ARG A 593 -23.62 6.27 16.02
N GLU A 594 -23.55 5.12 15.35
CA GLU A 594 -24.46 4.00 15.64
C GLU A 594 -24.18 3.39 17.03
N VAL A 595 -22.91 3.11 17.35
CA VAL A 595 -22.56 2.37 18.58
C VAL A 595 -22.55 3.21 19.84
N LEU A 596 -22.18 4.50 19.76
CA LEU A 596 -22.19 5.40 20.93
C LEU A 596 -23.55 6.05 21.13
N GLY A 597 -24.36 6.22 20.08
CA GLY A 597 -25.74 6.70 20.17
C GLY A 597 -25.91 8.03 20.90
N MET A 598 -24.86 8.88 20.93
CA MET A 598 -24.84 10.12 21.70
C MET A 598 -24.22 11.28 20.90
N PRO A 599 -24.45 12.55 21.30
CA PRO A 599 -23.81 13.68 20.65
C PRO A 599 -22.29 13.71 20.85
N LEU A 600 -21.56 13.57 19.75
CA LEU A 600 -20.10 13.58 19.67
C LEU A 600 -19.57 14.92 19.15
N ASN A 601 -18.39 15.32 19.62
CA ASN A 601 -17.67 16.47 19.12
C ASN A 601 -16.20 16.09 18.90
N TYR A 602 -15.81 16.01 17.63
CA TYR A 602 -14.41 15.97 17.22
C TYR A 602 -13.85 17.36 17.50
N ILE A 603 -13.22 17.57 18.64
CA ILE A 603 -12.80 18.89 19.12
C ILE A 603 -11.35 19.21 18.71
N GLY A 604 -10.56 18.20 18.34
CA GLY A 604 -9.16 18.38 17.94
C GLY A 604 -8.20 18.57 19.11
N TYR A 605 -6.90 18.56 18.82
CA TYR A 605 -5.83 18.78 19.79
C TYR A 605 -5.85 20.22 20.34
N PRO A 606 -5.62 20.41 21.66
CA PRO A 606 -5.66 21.72 22.27
C PRO A 606 -4.48 22.59 21.78
N ASN A 607 -4.77 23.74 21.17
CA ASN A 607 -3.77 24.65 20.64
C ASN A 607 -4.16 26.13 20.84
N LYS A 608 -3.30 27.06 20.46
CA LYS A 608 -3.51 28.50 20.71
C LYS A 608 -4.60 29.12 19.83
N SER A 609 -4.80 28.60 18.63
CA SER A 609 -5.81 29.06 17.67
C SER A 609 -7.19 28.44 17.90
N SER A 610 -7.29 27.39 18.74
CA SER A 610 -8.47 26.53 18.85
C SER A 610 -8.85 25.88 17.51
N GLU A 611 -7.86 25.49 16.72
CA GLU A 611 -7.98 24.85 15.41
C GLU A 611 -7.21 23.52 15.43
N GLY A 612 -7.75 22.53 16.14
CA GLY A 612 -7.01 21.33 16.58
C GLY A 612 -7.06 20.12 15.65
N SER A 613 -7.57 20.24 14.43
CA SER A 613 -7.52 19.15 13.44
C SER A 613 -6.38 19.39 12.47
N TYR A 614 -5.69 18.33 12.05
CA TYR A 614 -4.50 18.42 11.20
C TYR A 614 -4.59 17.49 10.00
N PHE A 615 -4.14 17.96 8.84
CA PHE A 615 -3.92 17.12 7.67
C PHE A 615 -2.63 16.32 7.83
N GLU A 616 -2.68 15.04 7.50
CA GLU A 616 -1.50 14.18 7.34
C GLU A 616 -1.41 13.74 5.89
N PHE A 617 -0.45 14.36 5.18
CA PHE A 617 -0.24 14.17 3.75
C PHE A 617 0.66 12.97 3.44
N GLU A 618 0.42 12.32 2.30
CA GLU A 618 1.23 11.24 1.77
C GLU A 618 1.95 11.63 0.47
N ASP A 619 2.99 10.86 0.11
CA ASP A 619 3.83 11.07 -1.07
C ASP A 619 4.27 12.54 -1.22
N MET A 620 4.69 13.14 -0.11
CA MET A 620 5.14 14.53 -0.07
C MET A 620 6.53 14.67 -0.70
N TYR A 621 6.61 15.32 -1.86
CA TYR A 621 7.87 15.51 -2.59
C TYR A 621 8.16 16.98 -2.90
N ALA A 622 9.37 17.41 -2.56
CA ALA A 622 9.90 18.75 -2.83
C ALA A 622 10.96 18.71 -3.94
N MET A 623 11.07 19.79 -4.72
CA MET A 623 12.13 19.97 -5.72
C MET A 623 13.32 20.69 -5.12
N SER A 624 14.54 20.30 -5.49
CA SER A 624 15.73 21.06 -5.12
C SER A 624 15.77 22.40 -5.85
N ALA A 625 15.99 23.49 -5.08
CA ALA A 625 16.20 24.81 -5.67
C ALA A 625 17.47 24.90 -6.55
N LYS A 626 18.40 23.94 -6.39
CA LYS A 626 19.66 23.86 -7.16
C LYS A 626 19.62 22.84 -8.30
N SER A 627 18.50 22.15 -8.52
CA SER A 627 18.37 21.24 -9.66
C SER A 627 18.54 22.01 -10.98
N ASP A 628 19.29 21.42 -11.92
CA ASP A 628 19.37 21.89 -13.30
C ASP A 628 18.19 21.37 -14.16
N ASN A 629 17.38 20.43 -13.62
CA ASN A 629 16.34 19.69 -14.33
C ASN A 629 14.91 20.03 -13.85
N LYS A 630 14.69 21.26 -13.38
CA LYS A 630 13.45 21.66 -12.70
C LYS A 630 12.16 21.38 -13.48
N GLU A 631 12.14 21.67 -14.78
CA GLU A 631 10.94 21.44 -15.62
C GLU A 631 10.60 19.95 -15.74
N LEU A 632 11.60 19.07 -15.81
CA LEU A 632 11.37 17.63 -15.85
C LEU A 632 11.02 17.08 -14.46
N ALA A 633 11.61 17.64 -13.39
CA ALA A 633 11.24 17.31 -12.02
C ALA A 633 9.76 17.67 -11.75
N TRP A 634 9.31 18.84 -12.18
CA TRP A 634 7.90 19.23 -12.15
C TRP A 634 7.02 18.28 -12.97
N GLN A 635 7.49 17.84 -14.15
CA GLN A 635 6.76 16.83 -14.96
C GLN A 635 6.56 15.51 -14.23
N PHE A 636 7.47 15.11 -13.34
CA PHE A 636 7.25 13.95 -12.49
C PHE A 636 6.23 14.26 -11.38
N LEU A 637 6.39 15.37 -10.66
CA LEU A 637 5.49 15.73 -9.55
C LEU A 637 4.03 15.87 -9.96
N ARG A 638 3.76 16.42 -11.16
CA ARG A 638 2.39 16.55 -11.68
C ARG A 638 1.69 15.21 -11.96
N GLU A 639 2.43 14.10 -12.12
CA GLU A 639 1.80 12.78 -12.32
C GLU A 639 1.06 12.34 -11.04
N LEU A 640 1.57 12.75 -9.86
CA LEU A 640 0.95 12.51 -8.55
C LEU A 640 -0.37 13.29 -8.36
N LEU A 641 -0.59 14.32 -9.18
CA LEU A 641 -1.80 15.13 -9.21
C LEU A 641 -2.83 14.63 -10.23
N SER A 642 -2.52 13.55 -10.97
CA SER A 642 -3.45 13.01 -11.96
C SER A 642 -4.63 12.29 -11.31
N GLU A 643 -5.81 12.39 -11.92
CA GLU A 643 -7.00 11.68 -11.46
C GLU A 643 -6.74 10.17 -11.39
N GLU A 644 -6.05 9.62 -12.38
CA GLU A 644 -5.66 8.21 -12.40
C GLU A 644 -4.79 7.84 -11.20
N TYR A 645 -3.74 8.62 -10.90
CA TYR A 645 -2.88 8.35 -9.75
C TYR A 645 -3.64 8.45 -8.43
N GLN A 646 -4.36 9.57 -8.21
CA GLN A 646 -5.01 9.81 -6.93
C GLN A 646 -6.19 8.87 -6.67
N ILE A 647 -7.02 8.57 -7.69
CA ILE A 647 -8.15 7.64 -7.53
C ILE A 647 -7.63 6.23 -7.24
N ASN A 648 -6.61 5.75 -7.96
CA ASN A 648 -6.05 4.43 -7.70
C ASN A 648 -5.41 4.36 -6.31
N LYS A 649 -4.69 5.41 -5.91
CA LYS A 649 -4.03 5.49 -4.60
C LYS A 649 -5.00 5.32 -3.42
N VAL A 650 -6.22 5.84 -3.52
CA VAL A 650 -7.22 5.79 -2.42
C VAL A 650 -8.32 4.76 -2.64
N ARG A 651 -8.27 3.99 -3.74
CA ARG A 651 -9.40 3.13 -4.13
C ARG A 651 -9.74 2.08 -3.08
N ASP A 652 -8.70 1.51 -2.47
CA ASP A 652 -8.78 0.45 -1.48
C ASP A 652 -8.33 0.95 -0.08
N ASP A 653 -8.34 2.27 0.14
CA ASP A 653 -8.01 2.93 1.40
C ASP A 653 -9.22 3.71 1.91
N ASP A 654 -9.78 3.28 3.04
CA ASP A 654 -10.97 3.91 3.64
C ASP A 654 -10.66 5.24 4.37
N PHE A 655 -9.40 5.54 4.65
CA PHE A 655 -8.97 6.63 5.54
C PHE A 655 -8.39 7.82 4.79
N ARG A 656 -7.87 7.61 3.58
CA ARG A 656 -7.22 8.65 2.78
C ARG A 656 -8.14 9.23 1.73
N MET A 657 -7.92 10.51 1.46
CA MET A 657 -8.66 11.30 0.50
C MET A 657 -7.70 11.95 -0.51
N PRO A 658 -8.12 12.11 -1.78
CA PRO A 658 -7.35 12.84 -2.79
C PRO A 658 -7.22 14.34 -2.48
N VAL A 659 -6.09 14.96 -2.80
CA VAL A 659 -5.90 16.42 -2.62
C VAL A 659 -6.55 17.26 -3.73
N MET A 660 -6.77 16.69 -4.90
CA MET A 660 -7.40 17.36 -6.05
C MET A 660 -8.93 17.33 -5.92
N LYS A 661 -9.60 18.45 -6.21
CA LYS A 661 -11.07 18.58 -6.11
C LYS A 661 -11.82 17.50 -6.88
N SER A 662 -11.48 17.28 -8.14
CA SER A 662 -12.21 16.33 -8.99
C SER A 662 -12.04 14.89 -8.51
N SER A 663 -10.83 14.51 -8.11
CA SER A 663 -10.56 13.19 -7.51
C SER A 663 -11.26 13.00 -6.17
N PHE A 664 -11.27 14.04 -5.32
CA PHE A 664 -11.99 14.02 -4.04
C PHE A 664 -13.50 13.84 -4.24
N GLU A 665 -14.09 14.59 -5.17
CA GLU A 665 -15.52 14.47 -5.50
C GLU A 665 -15.88 13.08 -6.03
N GLU A 666 -15.05 12.50 -6.89
CA GLU A 666 -15.28 11.15 -7.44
C GLU A 666 -15.12 10.07 -6.37
N HIS A 667 -14.12 10.18 -5.49
CA HIS A 667 -13.93 9.23 -4.40
C HIS A 667 -15.05 9.33 -3.34
N MET A 668 -15.47 10.54 -2.96
CA MET A 668 -16.63 10.74 -2.07
C MET A 668 -17.92 10.16 -2.67
N LYS A 669 -18.10 10.26 -3.99
CA LYS A 669 -19.22 9.63 -4.70
C LYS A 669 -19.13 8.10 -4.65
N ALA A 670 -17.94 7.52 -4.77
CA ALA A 670 -17.73 6.08 -4.62
C ALA A 670 -18.04 5.58 -3.21
N LEU A 671 -17.60 6.31 -2.17
CA LEU A 671 -17.87 5.97 -0.77
C LEU A 671 -19.35 6.12 -0.37
N THR A 672 -20.16 6.83 -1.15
CA THR A 672 -21.56 7.14 -0.80
C THR A 672 -22.58 6.61 -1.80
N THR A 673 -22.14 5.89 -2.83
CA THR A 673 -23.05 5.40 -3.87
C THR A 673 -23.90 4.23 -3.38
N SER A 674 -25.17 4.24 -3.79
CA SER A 674 -26.12 3.13 -3.61
C SER A 674 -26.48 2.45 -4.93
N THR A 675 -25.80 2.83 -6.02
CA THR A 675 -26.02 2.27 -7.36
C THR A 675 -24.70 2.07 -8.08
N THR A 676 -24.63 1.05 -8.92
CA THR A 676 -23.49 0.80 -9.79
C THR A 676 -23.35 1.88 -10.87
N TYR A 677 -22.14 2.38 -11.12
CA TYR A 677 -21.84 3.30 -12.21
C TYR A 677 -20.42 3.06 -12.77
N ILE A 678 -20.08 3.70 -13.89
CA ILE A 678 -18.72 3.70 -14.45
C ILE A 678 -18.07 5.05 -14.14
N ASP A 679 -16.91 5.04 -13.49
CA ASP A 679 -16.17 6.23 -13.09
C ASP A 679 -15.42 6.90 -14.25
N VAL A 680 -14.66 7.95 -13.93
CA VAL A 680 -13.87 8.72 -14.90
C VAL A 680 -12.68 7.94 -15.50
N LEU A 681 -12.25 6.85 -14.85
CA LEU A 681 -11.21 5.95 -15.33
C LEU A 681 -11.77 4.80 -16.19
N GLY A 682 -13.11 4.70 -16.31
CA GLY A 682 -13.78 3.63 -17.03
C GLY A 682 -14.05 2.40 -16.17
N GLU A 683 -13.87 2.50 -14.85
CA GLU A 683 -14.01 1.42 -13.90
C GLU A 683 -15.42 1.39 -13.29
N ILE A 684 -15.97 0.20 -13.08
CA ILE A 684 -17.25 0.01 -12.40
C ILE A 684 -17.05 0.25 -10.90
N VAL A 685 -17.84 1.17 -10.36
CA VAL A 685 -17.97 1.41 -8.93
C VAL A 685 -19.30 0.82 -8.47
N LYS A 686 -19.24 -0.11 -7.53
CA LYS A 686 -20.41 -0.78 -6.93
C LYS A 686 -20.96 0.01 -5.73
N PRO A 687 -22.24 -0.21 -5.36
CA PRO A 687 -22.77 0.28 -4.10
C PRO A 687 -21.98 -0.26 -2.91
N GLN A 688 -21.90 0.54 -1.85
CA GLN A 688 -21.39 0.06 -0.56
C GLN A 688 -22.32 -1.05 -0.03
N GLU A 689 -21.76 -2.24 0.17
CA GLU A 689 -22.50 -3.39 0.68
C GLU A 689 -22.71 -3.28 2.19
N GLU A 690 -23.77 -3.92 2.69
CA GLU A 690 -23.98 -4.00 4.13
C GLU A 690 -23.08 -5.09 4.72
N TYR A 691 -22.28 -4.74 5.73
CA TYR A 691 -21.41 -5.69 6.41
C TYR A 691 -21.45 -5.48 7.92
N ASP A 692 -21.26 -6.56 8.68
CA ASP A 692 -21.12 -6.48 10.12
C ASP A 692 -19.72 -5.96 10.45
N PHE A 693 -19.64 -4.81 11.12
CA PHE A 693 -18.39 -4.28 11.65
C PHE A 693 -18.46 -4.28 13.16
N SER A 694 -17.37 -4.67 13.80
CA SER A 694 -17.29 -4.69 15.26
C SER A 694 -15.93 -4.24 15.77
N TRP A 695 -15.97 -3.51 16.86
CA TRP A 695 -14.81 -3.12 17.64
C TRP A 695 -15.05 -3.50 19.10
N GLY A 696 -14.36 -4.54 19.54
CA GLY A 696 -14.58 -5.12 20.86
C GLY A 696 -15.98 -5.74 20.99
N VAL A 697 -16.73 -5.35 22.04
CA VAL A 697 -18.13 -5.81 22.25
C VAL A 697 -19.16 -4.99 21.47
N TYR A 698 -18.73 -3.90 20.83
CA TYR A 698 -19.60 -3.06 20.02
C TYR A 698 -19.56 -3.55 18.58
N GLY A 699 -20.73 -3.68 17.98
CA GLY A 699 -20.85 -4.01 16.58
C GLY A 699 -22.19 -3.56 16.05
N ASP A 700 -22.19 -3.14 14.80
CA ASP A 700 -23.38 -2.79 14.07
C ASP A 700 -23.17 -3.04 12.57
N LYS A 701 -24.25 -2.95 11.81
CA LYS A 701 -24.24 -3.06 10.34
C LYS A 701 -23.79 -1.76 9.72
N MET A 702 -22.63 -1.79 9.08
CA MET A 702 -22.14 -0.73 8.22
C MET A 702 -22.73 -0.90 6.83
N GLY A 703 -22.70 0.16 6.04
CA GLY A 703 -23.23 0.17 4.68
C GLY A 703 -23.04 1.57 4.10
N VAL A 704 -23.91 1.99 3.19
CA VAL A 704 -23.86 3.35 2.63
C VAL A 704 -23.92 4.40 3.77
N PRO A 705 -22.88 5.26 3.93
CA PRO A 705 -22.87 6.31 4.95
C PRO A 705 -24.08 7.25 4.81
N LYS A 706 -24.62 7.72 5.94
CA LYS A 706 -25.76 8.65 5.91
C LYS A 706 -25.28 10.07 5.61
N GLU A 707 -26.20 10.93 5.20
CA GLU A 707 -25.93 12.36 4.99
C GLU A 707 -25.32 13.04 6.23
N GLU A 708 -25.65 12.57 7.44
CA GLU A 708 -25.05 13.05 8.69
C GLU A 708 -23.56 12.71 8.82
N ASP A 709 -23.11 11.55 8.33
CA ASP A 709 -21.69 11.14 8.33
C ASP A 709 -20.91 12.02 7.36
N VAL A 710 -21.43 12.17 6.15
CA VAL A 710 -20.85 13.01 5.10
C VAL A 710 -20.75 14.46 5.57
N ASN A 711 -21.83 15.01 6.11
CA ASN A 711 -21.83 16.37 6.64
C ASN A 711 -20.83 16.54 7.78
N LYS A 712 -20.66 15.52 8.63
CA LYS A 712 -19.69 15.59 9.73
C LYS A 712 -18.26 15.56 9.22
N TYR A 713 -17.96 14.70 8.25
CA TYR A 713 -16.66 14.68 7.58
C TYR A 713 -16.33 16.03 6.95
N MET A 714 -17.26 16.59 6.16
CA MET A 714 -17.07 17.89 5.52
C MET A 714 -16.93 19.03 6.55
N GLU A 715 -17.66 19.00 7.67
CA GLU A 715 -17.49 19.96 8.76
C GLU A 715 -16.05 19.93 9.33
N ILE A 716 -15.49 18.73 9.49
CA ILE A 716 -14.12 18.54 9.99
C ILE A 716 -13.10 18.98 8.94
N LEU A 717 -13.31 18.65 7.66
CA LEU A 717 -12.47 19.09 6.55
C LEU A 717 -12.38 20.62 6.50
N HIS A 718 -13.53 21.31 6.38
CA HIS A 718 -13.60 22.77 6.19
C HIS A 718 -13.00 23.61 7.32
N ARG A 719 -12.83 23.05 8.52
CA ARG A 719 -12.21 23.73 9.67
C ARG A 719 -10.77 23.32 9.92
N THR A 720 -10.27 22.31 9.21
CA THR A 720 -8.87 21.87 9.28
C THR A 720 -8.04 22.82 8.45
N LYS A 721 -7.02 23.43 9.06
CA LYS A 721 -6.21 24.51 8.44
C LYS A 721 -4.70 24.29 8.53
N HIS A 722 -4.29 23.22 9.19
CA HIS A 722 -2.90 22.97 9.51
C HIS A 722 -2.51 21.59 9.02
N ALA A 723 -1.32 21.49 8.44
CA ALA A 723 -0.67 20.21 8.20
C ALA A 723 0.06 19.76 9.46
N LYS A 724 0.22 18.45 9.64
CA LYS A 724 1.18 17.89 10.59
C LYS A 724 2.58 18.41 10.22
N THR A 725 3.29 18.99 11.18
CA THR A 725 4.65 19.48 10.96
C THR A 725 5.65 18.65 11.75
N TYR A 726 6.78 18.33 11.12
CA TYR A 726 7.83 17.52 11.73
C TYR A 726 8.98 18.43 12.20
N GLU A 727 8.78 19.16 13.28
CA GLU A 727 9.85 19.93 13.96
C GLU A 727 10.69 18.98 14.84
N THR A 728 11.21 17.91 14.24
CA THR A 728 11.85 16.77 14.91
C THR A 728 12.98 17.19 15.84
N ALA A 729 13.82 18.14 15.44
CA ALA A 729 14.92 18.64 16.27
C ALA A 729 14.41 19.29 17.57
N ILE A 730 13.31 20.04 17.52
CA ILE A 730 12.73 20.69 18.71
C ILE A 730 12.05 19.64 19.58
N LEU A 731 11.26 18.74 18.97
CA LEU A 731 10.60 17.64 19.68
C LEU A 731 11.62 16.74 20.38
N ASN A 732 12.73 16.39 19.73
CA ASN A 732 13.82 15.60 20.32
C ASN A 732 14.42 16.30 21.55
N ILE A 733 14.72 17.60 21.47
CA ILE A 733 15.19 18.38 22.63
C ILE A 733 14.16 18.31 23.78
N VAL A 734 12.88 18.48 23.47
CA VAL A 734 11.81 18.43 24.47
C VAL A 734 11.72 17.05 25.10
N TYR A 735 11.69 15.98 24.31
CA TYR A 735 11.54 14.60 24.76
C TYR A 735 12.73 14.12 25.59
N GLU A 736 13.96 14.41 25.14
CA GLU A 736 15.18 14.11 25.89
C GLU A 736 15.13 14.69 27.31
N GLU A 737 14.75 15.96 27.43
CA GLU A 737 14.71 16.66 28.72
C GLU A 737 13.48 16.25 29.56
N ALA A 738 12.34 16.02 28.91
CA ALA A 738 11.12 15.56 29.56
C ALA A 738 11.28 14.18 30.20
N GLN A 739 12.08 13.30 29.60
CA GLN A 739 12.36 11.97 30.15
C GLN A 739 12.98 12.03 31.55
N ASP A 740 13.87 12.99 31.82
CA ASP A 740 14.44 13.20 33.16
C ASP A 740 13.38 13.62 34.19
N TYR A 741 12.37 14.39 33.77
CA TYR A 741 11.25 14.74 34.63
C TYR A 741 10.33 13.54 34.88
N PHE A 742 9.96 12.81 33.82
CA PHE A 742 9.09 11.64 33.91
C PHE A 742 9.71 10.47 34.66
N THR A 743 11.04 10.42 34.79
CA THR A 743 11.76 9.41 35.59
C THR A 743 12.16 9.86 37.00
N ASP A 744 11.71 11.04 37.44
CA ASP A 744 12.00 11.67 38.74
C ASP A 744 13.47 12.11 38.95
N LYS A 745 14.26 12.17 37.87
CA LYS A 745 15.67 12.61 37.93
C LYS A 745 15.80 14.13 38.02
N LYS A 746 14.85 14.88 37.46
CA LYS A 746 14.85 16.35 37.39
C LYS A 746 13.47 16.90 37.79
N LYS A 747 13.44 18.04 38.49
CA LYS A 747 12.18 18.71 38.86
C LYS A 747 11.65 19.51 37.67
N LEU A 748 10.32 19.60 37.54
CA LEU A 748 9.61 20.31 36.47
C LEU A 748 10.26 21.65 36.09
N ASN A 749 10.31 22.63 37.01
CA ASN A 749 10.85 23.97 36.70
C ASN A 749 12.29 23.93 36.13
N LYS A 750 13.13 23.03 36.63
CA LYS A 750 14.50 22.90 36.11
C LYS A 750 14.52 22.24 34.73
N THR A 751 13.62 21.30 34.46
CA THR A 751 13.44 20.69 33.13
C THR A 751 12.98 21.75 32.13
N ILE A 752 11.97 22.54 32.49
CA ILE A 752 11.48 23.66 31.69
C ILE A 752 12.57 24.67 31.38
N ASP A 753 13.35 25.09 32.38
CA ASP A 753 14.48 26.01 32.17
C ASP A 753 15.49 25.46 31.15
N VAL A 754 15.76 24.15 31.17
CA VAL A 754 16.70 23.53 30.22
C VAL A 754 16.09 23.45 28.82
N ILE A 755 14.84 23.02 28.68
CA ILE A 755 14.10 22.99 27.40
C ILE A 755 14.10 24.39 26.77
N GLN A 756 13.64 25.39 27.52
CA GLN A 756 13.58 26.78 27.06
C GLN A 756 14.94 27.27 26.54
N ASN A 757 16.03 27.01 27.29
CA ASN A 757 17.37 27.43 26.90
C ASN A 757 17.91 26.67 25.68
N ARG A 758 17.74 25.34 25.62
CA ARG A 758 18.22 24.51 24.51
C ARG A 758 17.49 24.87 23.21
N VAL A 759 16.16 24.99 23.26
CA VAL A 759 15.36 25.37 22.08
C VAL A 759 15.64 26.81 21.66
N THR A 760 15.77 27.76 22.59
CA THR A 760 16.21 29.14 22.25
C THR A 760 17.56 29.15 21.54
N THR A 761 18.51 28.32 22.00
CA THR A 761 19.84 28.21 21.36
C THR A 761 19.69 27.66 19.93
N TYR A 762 18.95 26.56 19.76
CA TYR A 762 18.69 25.97 18.45
C TYR A 762 18.04 26.96 17.47
N ILE A 763 16.97 27.65 17.87
CA ILE A 763 16.30 28.64 17.02
C ILE A 763 17.28 29.74 16.57
N ASN A 764 18.14 30.23 17.48
CA ASN A 764 19.12 31.27 17.15
C ASN A 764 20.25 30.78 16.23
N GLU A 765 20.55 29.49 16.20
CA GLU A 765 21.52 28.89 15.28
C GLU A 765 20.93 28.65 13.87
N GLN A 766 19.61 28.53 13.77
CA GLN A 766 18.91 28.26 12.50
C GLN A 766 18.39 29.51 11.78
N LYS A 767 18.38 30.66 12.46
CA LYS A 767 18.06 31.98 11.91
C LYS A 767 19.23 32.55 11.11
#